data_AF-F3ZDT7-F1
#
_entry.id   AF-F3ZDT7-F1
#
_cell.length_a   1.000
_cell.length_b   1.000
_cell.length_c   1.000
_cell.angle_alpha   90.00
_cell.angle_beta   90.00
_cell.angle_gamma   90.00
#
_symmetry.space_group_name_H-M   'P 1'
#
loop_
_entity.id
_entity.type
_entity.pdbx_description
1 polymer ?
#
loop_
_entity_poly.entity_id
_entity_poly.type
_entity_poly.pdbx_seq_one_letter_code
_entity_poly.pdbx_strand_id
1 'polypeptide(L)'
;MSEARTYTTPGPTTGTPPPPPPTPPAASAAGFALTPADRTRLRGWARGSGARALRAQIVLDASAGTGVIDSARRLGVSRPTVTTWRRRYAAEGLAGLEHRPRSGRPSRVDEAALVARSLLPAPDGEAPLSVRALAARTGVSHTTLAAVRRRWGLGAGPGTAGLTVPADPPCPLRDLDLLAVRASHGHALFLLGEPPEGRPRPSRRATALVRDATAYVYGALDALDTAEGPEPPPESAPPAYDDLLEAVRSRHPGRTLHALTLGPAPAPEGTRPHTLAPATRALSLLRVLLLAELARDPVALAAALTGPPAADVGAEGPLHWVRPPAPPTAQSAPRPAPRAFNQLALGSYNEKLVIESIREAGTLSRVEIAASTGLTPQAVSRITRNLLTSGLIVQDEGRSAGAGKPRIPLRLRPDAGYAVGIHLDPWMITAVAVDLCGQVVARRRMPLEAPRDPDWCLAQMAALAREAAAEVPDGGPVLGYGAALPGPLDRRAGVLLDPPLFEGWDRVDVGAKLSARLGSPVVVEKDATAAAIGERWLGAAERAEDFVYLYLGAGAGSGAFLNGDVHRGATGNAGELGELCAPRPRAAGDDDVPRSAEECAPISTTLARVRAAGLPVPRGEDAYPWVCARAAEGDPAVREVVDGVARVLARGAAGLVGLFDTELLIVGGPAVLPGVRARYLDVITAAVNTFPLAHHVRTVRVAPSHLGEEAAAVGAASSVFHATFTPSLKAGRRARN
;
A
#
# COMPACT_ATOMS: atom_id res chain seq x y z
N MET A 1 -18.89 -4.89 55.21
CA MET A 1 -18.96 -4.32 56.57
C MET A 1 -17.73 -4.83 57.30
N SER A 2 -16.86 -4.09 57.97
CA SER A 2 -16.60 -2.67 58.24
C SER A 2 -15.64 -2.74 59.44
N GLU A 3 -14.41 -2.25 59.34
CA GLU A 3 -13.57 -1.87 60.50
C GLU A 3 -12.28 -1.23 59.91
N ALA A 4 -12.21 0.10 59.80
CA ALA A 4 -11.74 1.03 60.84
C ALA A 4 -10.29 0.74 61.28
N ARG A 5 -9.34 1.53 60.74
CA ARG A 5 -8.04 1.77 61.37
C ARG A 5 -7.83 3.27 61.52
N THR A 6 -7.42 3.63 62.72
CA THR A 6 -7.38 4.97 63.28
C THR A 6 -5.93 5.37 63.61
N TYR A 7 -5.66 6.68 63.47
CA TYR A 7 -4.59 7.50 64.07
C TYR A 7 -3.12 7.17 63.69
N THR A 8 -2.22 8.14 63.44
CA THR A 8 -1.82 9.19 64.41
C THR A 8 -1.05 10.33 63.73
N THR A 9 -1.28 11.56 64.18
CA THR A 9 -0.56 12.82 63.90
C THR A 9 0.73 12.93 64.71
N PRO A 10 1.70 13.77 64.29
CA PRO A 10 2.47 14.53 65.28
C PRO A 10 2.54 16.04 64.96
N GLY A 11 2.14 16.84 65.95
CA GLY A 11 2.96 17.92 66.53
C GLY A 11 3.11 19.26 65.77
N PRO A 12 2.66 20.40 66.33
CA PRO A 12 2.83 21.73 65.75
C PRO A 12 4.13 22.38 66.20
N THR A 13 4.78 23.15 65.32
CA THR A 13 5.74 24.19 65.70
C THR A 13 5.27 25.55 65.21
N THR A 14 5.25 26.46 66.18
CA THR A 14 4.82 27.85 66.16
C THR A 14 5.73 28.74 65.31
N GLY A 15 5.13 29.51 64.40
CA GLY A 15 5.79 30.61 63.69
C GLY A 15 4.73 31.61 63.20
N THR A 16 4.74 32.80 63.79
CA THR A 16 3.84 33.92 63.56
C THR A 16 3.79 34.33 62.06
N PRO A 17 2.60 34.56 61.46
CA PRO A 17 2.51 34.98 60.06
C PRO A 17 2.96 36.46 59.89
N PRO A 18 3.67 36.80 58.80
CA PRO A 18 4.03 38.18 58.49
C PRO A 18 2.77 39.01 58.16
N PRO A 19 2.79 40.34 58.42
CA PRO A 19 1.62 41.19 58.24
C PRO A 19 1.18 41.27 56.77
N PRO A 20 -0.13 41.45 56.50
CA PRO A 20 -0.63 41.57 55.14
C PRO A 20 -0.03 42.81 54.45
N PRO A 21 0.23 42.75 53.13
CA PRO A 21 0.67 43.91 52.38
C PRO A 21 -0.39 45.02 52.47
N PRO A 22 0.03 46.30 52.45
CA PRO A 22 -0.88 47.43 52.68
C PRO A 22 -1.99 47.46 51.64
N THR A 23 -3.23 47.61 52.12
CA THR A 23 -4.41 47.86 51.29
C THR A 23 -4.18 49.14 50.48
N PRO A 24 -4.20 49.11 49.13
CA PRO A 24 -4.11 50.33 48.36
C PRO A 24 -5.34 51.21 48.64
N PRO A 25 -5.18 52.54 48.70
CA PRO A 25 -6.26 53.44 49.07
C PRO A 25 -7.39 53.39 48.04
N ALA A 26 -8.63 53.38 48.52
CA ALA A 26 -9.80 53.62 47.69
C ALA A 26 -9.75 55.08 47.20
N ALA A 27 -9.42 55.30 45.93
CA ALA A 27 -9.51 56.60 45.29
C ALA A 27 -9.96 56.49 43.83
N SER A 28 -11.24 56.81 43.64
CA SER A 28 -11.81 57.66 42.58
C SER A 28 -11.54 57.34 41.09
N ALA A 29 -12.63 57.21 40.34
CA ALA A 29 -12.67 57.28 38.90
C ALA A 29 -12.13 58.63 38.36
N ALA A 30 -10.89 58.67 37.88
CA ALA A 30 -10.39 59.64 36.90
C ALA A 30 -9.09 59.12 36.29
N GLY A 31 -8.91 59.31 34.98
CA GLY A 31 -7.73 58.87 34.23
C GLY A 31 -6.42 59.39 34.83
N PHE A 32 -5.40 58.55 34.83
CA PHE A 32 -4.03 58.95 35.18
C PHE A 32 -3.59 60.15 34.31
N ALA A 33 -2.94 61.15 34.93
CA ALA A 33 -2.46 62.32 34.21
C ALA A 33 -1.22 61.96 33.37
N LEU A 34 -1.26 62.22 32.06
CA LEU A 34 -0.09 62.07 31.19
C LEU A 34 0.86 63.25 31.38
N THR A 35 2.15 62.97 31.60
CA THR A 35 3.18 63.99 31.53
C THR A 35 3.23 64.59 30.10
N PRO A 36 3.62 65.86 29.91
CA PRO A 36 3.75 66.46 28.58
C PRO A 36 4.70 65.67 27.66
N ALA A 37 5.75 65.08 28.23
CA ALA A 37 6.71 64.24 27.52
C ALA A 37 6.07 62.91 27.05
N ASP A 38 5.33 62.23 27.92
CA ASP A 38 4.66 60.97 27.58
C ASP A 38 3.55 61.19 26.56
N ARG A 39 2.77 62.28 26.69
CA ARG A 39 1.72 62.64 25.74
C ARG A 39 2.28 62.85 24.33
N THR A 40 3.45 63.47 24.22
CA THR A 40 4.13 63.69 22.94
C THR A 40 4.60 62.37 22.32
N ARG A 41 5.25 61.51 23.12
CA ARG A 41 5.69 60.17 22.66
C ARG A 41 4.54 59.25 22.28
N LEU A 42 3.46 59.22 23.07
CA LEU A 42 2.26 58.41 22.80
C LEU A 42 1.55 58.86 21.53
N ARG A 43 1.42 60.17 21.29
CA ARG A 43 0.88 60.68 20.02
C ARG A 43 1.77 60.31 18.84
N GLY A 44 3.10 60.31 19.02
CA GLY A 44 4.03 59.80 18.01
C GLY A 44 3.82 58.32 17.70
N TRP A 45 3.68 57.47 18.73
CA TRP A 45 3.43 56.04 18.57
C TRP A 45 2.05 55.72 17.97
N ALA A 46 1.02 56.50 18.32
CA ALA A 46 -0.35 56.29 17.85
C ALA A 46 -0.55 56.60 16.36
N ARG A 47 0.33 57.40 15.75
CA ARG A 47 0.32 57.64 14.28
C ARG A 47 0.85 56.44 13.47
N GLY A 48 1.54 55.50 14.12
CA GLY A 48 2.03 54.28 13.46
C GLY A 48 0.96 53.19 13.36
N SER A 49 1.36 52.02 12.89
CA SER A 49 0.52 50.81 12.85
C SER A 49 1.03 49.73 13.82
N GLY A 50 0.16 48.77 14.14
CA GLY A 50 0.52 47.60 14.94
C GLY A 50 0.36 47.74 16.46
N ALA A 51 0.91 46.77 17.20
CA ALA A 51 0.60 46.57 18.63
C ALA A 51 1.04 47.74 19.53
N ARG A 52 2.12 48.45 19.18
CA ARG A 52 2.61 49.61 19.94
C ARG A 52 1.70 50.83 19.75
N ALA A 53 1.22 51.07 18.53
CA ALA A 53 0.26 52.14 18.23
C ALA A 53 -1.07 51.91 18.96
N LEU A 54 -1.58 50.67 18.94
CA LEU A 54 -2.78 50.27 19.69
C LEU A 54 -2.64 50.53 21.19
N ARG A 55 -1.51 50.14 21.80
CA ARG A 55 -1.24 50.39 23.23
C ARG A 55 -1.19 51.89 23.56
N ALA A 56 -0.56 52.68 22.69
CA ALA A 56 -0.50 54.12 22.85
C ALA A 56 -1.90 54.75 22.77
N GLN A 57 -2.74 54.29 21.83
CA GLN A 57 -4.11 54.75 21.67
C GLN A 57 -4.97 54.41 22.91
N ILE A 58 -4.82 53.21 23.49
CA ILE A 58 -5.52 52.83 24.74
C ILE A 58 -5.23 53.80 25.90
N VAL A 59 -4.00 54.29 25.98
CA VAL A 59 -3.53 55.22 27.03
C VAL A 59 -3.99 56.65 26.74
N LEU A 60 -3.95 57.08 25.48
CA LEU A 60 -4.50 58.38 25.06
C LEU A 60 -6.02 58.45 25.28
N ASP A 61 -6.75 57.38 24.96
CA ASP A 61 -8.18 57.22 25.23
C ASP A 61 -8.50 57.43 26.71
N ALA A 62 -7.70 56.82 27.58
CA ALA A 62 -7.85 56.97 29.03
C ALA A 62 -7.63 58.41 29.48
N SER A 63 -6.61 59.08 28.92
CA SER A 63 -6.32 60.49 29.23
C SER A 63 -7.36 61.47 28.71
N ALA A 64 -8.12 61.08 27.68
CA ALA A 64 -9.22 61.84 27.11
C ALA A 64 -10.58 61.51 27.77
N GLY A 65 -10.58 60.74 28.87
CA GLY A 65 -11.80 60.38 29.62
C GLY A 65 -12.64 59.27 28.97
N THR A 66 -12.14 58.59 27.93
CA THR A 66 -12.88 57.49 27.29
C THR A 66 -12.92 56.26 28.21
N GLY A 67 -14.12 55.74 28.47
CA GLY A 67 -14.33 54.54 29.28
C GLY A 67 -13.68 53.28 28.68
N VAL A 68 -13.43 52.27 29.52
CA VAL A 68 -12.81 50.99 29.09
C VAL A 68 -13.67 50.29 28.03
N ILE A 69 -14.99 50.33 28.16
CA ILE A 69 -15.93 49.69 27.24
C ILE A 69 -15.89 50.37 25.87
N ASP A 70 -15.93 51.70 25.83
CA ASP A 70 -15.94 52.46 24.57
C ASP A 70 -14.58 52.41 23.87
N SER A 71 -13.48 52.46 24.62
CA SER A 71 -12.12 52.27 24.08
C SER A 71 -11.94 50.87 23.49
N ALA A 72 -12.44 49.83 24.15
CA ALA A 72 -12.42 48.46 23.64
C ALA A 72 -13.24 48.32 22.34
N ARG A 73 -14.45 48.89 22.31
CA ARG A 73 -15.32 48.88 21.12
C ARG A 73 -14.70 49.63 19.95
N ARG A 74 -14.18 50.85 20.18
CA ARG A 74 -13.58 51.69 19.13
C ARG A 74 -12.32 51.08 18.53
N LEU A 75 -11.48 50.45 19.37
CA LEU A 75 -10.18 49.91 18.94
C LEU A 75 -10.25 48.44 18.52
N GLY A 76 -11.42 47.81 18.57
CA GLY A 76 -11.60 46.41 18.15
C GLY A 76 -10.85 45.40 19.04
N VAL A 77 -10.72 45.67 20.34
CA VAL A 77 -9.99 44.80 21.30
C VAL A 77 -10.84 44.42 22.49
N SER A 78 -10.40 43.42 23.25
CA SER A 78 -11.13 42.97 24.46
C SER A 78 -11.02 43.97 25.62
N ARG A 79 -12.05 44.05 26.48
CA ARG A 79 -12.02 44.86 27.71
C ARG A 79 -10.80 44.53 28.60
N PRO A 80 -10.45 43.24 28.84
CA PRO A 80 -9.24 42.88 29.59
C PRO A 80 -7.94 43.42 28.98
N THR A 81 -7.84 43.53 27.65
CA THR A 81 -6.68 44.10 26.97
C THR A 81 -6.53 45.58 27.30
N VAL A 82 -7.64 46.34 27.22
CA VAL A 82 -7.66 47.78 27.55
C VAL A 82 -7.30 48.00 29.03
N THR A 83 -7.93 47.25 29.94
CA THR A 83 -7.65 47.33 31.38
C THR A 83 -6.18 47.02 31.69
N THR A 84 -5.63 45.98 31.06
CA THR A 84 -4.23 45.55 31.26
C THR A 84 -3.25 46.64 30.87
N TRP A 85 -3.38 47.22 29.67
CA TRP A 85 -2.43 48.24 29.21
C TRP A 85 -2.57 49.57 29.95
N ARG A 86 -3.79 49.96 30.34
CA ARG A 86 -4.00 51.11 31.23
C ARG A 86 -3.32 50.91 32.58
N ARG A 87 -3.48 49.73 33.18
CA ARG A 87 -2.84 49.39 34.46
C ARG A 87 -1.32 49.37 34.36
N ARG A 88 -0.77 48.79 33.29
CA ARG A 88 0.69 48.72 33.07
C ARG A 88 1.30 50.10 32.86
N TYR A 89 0.64 50.97 32.10
CA TYR A 89 1.07 52.36 31.97
C TYR A 89 1.01 53.09 33.33
N ALA A 90 -0.07 52.93 34.09
CA ALA A 90 -0.20 53.57 35.40
C ALA A 90 0.88 53.12 36.39
N ALA A 91 1.36 51.87 36.30
CA ALA A 91 2.39 51.33 37.17
C ALA A 91 3.83 51.66 36.71
N GLU A 92 4.09 51.71 35.40
CA GLU A 92 5.45 51.66 34.84
C GLU A 92 5.72 52.73 33.76
N GLY A 93 4.78 53.65 33.53
CA GLY A 93 4.86 54.67 32.48
C GLY A 93 5.00 54.07 31.07
N LEU A 94 5.75 54.74 30.20
CA LEU A 94 5.99 54.27 28.82
C LEU A 94 6.65 52.90 28.73
N ALA A 95 7.53 52.55 29.69
CA ALA A 95 8.22 51.25 29.72
C ALA A 95 7.23 50.09 29.87
N GLY A 96 6.10 50.31 30.56
CA GLY A 96 5.04 49.32 30.72
C GLY A 96 4.30 48.96 29.43
N LEU A 97 4.45 49.78 28.37
CA LEU A 97 3.85 49.54 27.06
C LEU A 97 4.77 48.74 26.11
N GLU A 98 6.00 48.45 26.52
CA GLU A 98 6.96 47.69 25.73
C GLU A 98 6.72 46.17 25.78
N HIS A 99 7.28 45.46 24.80
CA HIS A 99 7.16 44.01 24.70
C HIS A 99 8.03 43.34 25.78
N ARG A 100 7.42 42.59 26.70
CA ARG A 100 8.16 41.76 27.66
C ARG A 100 8.34 40.34 27.12
N PRO A 101 9.48 39.68 27.39
CA PRO A 101 9.60 38.23 27.25
C PRO A 101 8.50 37.58 28.08
N ARG A 102 7.82 36.56 27.53
CA ARG A 102 6.77 35.84 28.28
C ARG A 102 7.41 35.15 29.48
N SER A 103 6.90 35.38 30.68
CA SER A 103 7.29 34.62 31.87
C SER A 103 6.69 33.22 31.80
N GLY A 104 7.54 32.23 31.58
CA GLY A 104 7.19 30.82 31.47
C GLY A 104 8.27 30.09 30.69
N ARG A 105 8.62 28.87 31.10
CA ARG A 105 9.52 28.00 30.32
C ARG A 105 8.89 27.86 28.92
N PRO A 106 9.54 28.28 27.84
CA PRO A 106 8.99 28.11 26.51
C PRO A 106 8.72 26.61 26.31
N SER A 107 7.52 26.28 25.82
CA SER A 107 7.24 24.90 25.42
C SER A 107 8.24 24.53 24.33
N ARG A 108 9.21 23.67 24.65
CA ARG A 108 10.13 23.09 23.66
C ARG A 108 9.34 22.03 22.91
N VAL A 109 8.63 22.46 21.87
CA VAL A 109 7.95 21.58 20.95
C VAL A 109 8.92 21.30 19.80
N ASP A 110 9.07 20.04 19.44
CA ASP A 110 9.82 19.66 18.23
C ASP A 110 9.02 20.13 16.99
N GLU A 111 9.50 21.22 16.37
CA GLU A 111 8.83 21.82 15.22
C GLU A 111 8.85 20.89 14.00
N ALA A 112 9.93 20.13 13.82
CA ALA A 112 10.05 19.21 12.69
C ALA A 112 9.05 18.05 12.82
N ALA A 113 8.80 17.57 14.04
CA ALA A 113 7.77 16.55 14.29
C ALA A 113 6.35 17.06 13.92
N LEU A 114 6.04 18.33 14.24
CA LEU A 114 4.77 18.94 13.86
C LEU A 114 4.62 19.14 12.36
N VAL A 115 5.72 19.47 11.68
CA VAL A 115 5.78 19.66 10.22
C VAL A 115 5.62 18.33 9.50
N ALA A 116 6.34 17.28 9.91
CA ALA A 116 6.19 15.94 9.37
C ALA A 116 4.73 15.47 9.46
N ARG A 117 4.08 15.64 10.62
CA ARG A 117 2.64 15.33 10.78
C ARG A 117 1.71 16.22 9.96
N SER A 118 2.13 17.45 9.64
CA SER A 118 1.35 18.37 8.79
C SER A 118 1.39 18.01 7.31
N LEU A 119 2.39 17.25 6.89
CA LEU A 119 2.56 16.77 5.51
C LEU A 119 1.82 15.45 5.25
N LEU A 120 1.37 14.76 6.30
CA LEU A 120 0.64 13.50 6.20
C LEU A 120 -0.86 13.69 5.94
N PRO A 121 -1.49 12.75 5.21
CA PRO A 121 -2.95 12.68 5.10
C PRO A 121 -3.62 12.33 6.44
N ALA A 122 -4.91 12.64 6.59
CA ALA A 122 -5.68 12.25 7.75
C ALA A 122 -5.90 10.72 7.79
N PRO A 123 -6.09 10.10 8.97
CA PRO A 123 -6.37 8.65 9.07
C PRO A 123 -7.62 8.20 8.30
N ASP A 124 -8.58 9.12 8.13
CA ASP A 124 -9.90 8.85 7.56
C ASP A 124 -10.04 9.35 6.11
N GLY A 125 -8.99 9.88 5.48
CA GLY A 125 -9.06 10.37 4.10
C GLY A 125 -7.82 11.09 3.57
N GLU A 126 -7.83 11.43 2.27
CA GLU A 126 -6.66 11.98 1.55
C GLU A 126 -6.35 13.45 1.87
N ALA A 127 -7.26 14.17 2.52
CA ALA A 127 -7.05 15.58 2.85
C ALA A 127 -6.17 15.72 4.12
N PRO A 128 -5.16 16.62 4.13
CA PRO A 128 -4.40 16.92 5.33
C PRO A 128 -5.34 17.37 6.45
N LEU A 129 -5.01 16.99 7.70
CA LEU A 129 -5.76 17.44 8.86
C LEU A 129 -5.80 18.97 8.90
N SER A 130 -6.97 19.53 9.21
CA SER A 130 -7.08 20.97 9.48
C SER A 130 -6.13 21.35 10.63
N VAL A 131 -5.64 22.60 10.63
CA VAL A 131 -4.74 23.09 11.70
C VAL A 131 -5.36 22.85 13.09
N ARG A 132 -6.69 22.98 13.22
CA ARG A 132 -7.38 22.72 14.50
C ARG A 132 -7.42 21.24 14.85
N ALA A 133 -7.67 20.36 13.88
CA ALA A 133 -7.68 18.91 14.11
C ALA A 133 -6.28 18.36 14.44
N LEU A 134 -5.24 18.84 13.74
CA LEU A 134 -3.87 18.42 14.01
C LEU A 134 -3.39 18.94 15.38
N ALA A 135 -3.74 20.18 15.73
CA ALA A 135 -3.48 20.75 17.06
C ALA A 135 -4.11 19.93 18.20
N ALA A 136 -5.37 19.51 18.03
CA ALA A 136 -6.05 18.66 19.01
C ALA A 136 -5.35 17.31 19.22
N ARG A 137 -4.78 16.72 18.15
CA ARG A 137 -4.10 15.42 18.20
C ARG A 137 -2.67 15.47 18.70
N THR A 138 -1.96 16.57 18.50
CA THR A 138 -0.58 16.73 18.98
C THR A 138 -0.51 17.32 20.39
N GLY A 139 -1.65 17.75 20.96
CA GLY A 139 -1.69 18.43 22.25
C GLY A 139 -1.10 19.85 22.21
N VAL A 140 -0.83 20.39 21.02
CA VAL A 140 -0.24 21.72 20.82
C VAL A 140 -1.31 22.72 20.40
N SER A 141 -1.23 23.97 20.87
CA SER A 141 -2.22 24.98 20.50
C SER A 141 -2.26 25.26 18.99
N HIS A 142 -3.46 25.48 18.43
CA HIS A 142 -3.62 25.77 17.00
C HIS A 142 -2.85 27.02 16.55
N THR A 143 -2.64 27.99 17.44
CA THR A 143 -1.82 29.20 17.20
C THR A 143 -0.33 28.86 17.12
N THR A 144 0.17 27.97 17.99
CA THR A 144 1.55 27.44 17.92
C THR A 144 1.76 26.68 16.61
N LEU A 145 0.86 25.77 16.25
CA LEU A 145 0.97 25.00 15.01
C LEU A 145 0.92 25.89 13.76
N ALA A 146 0.04 26.90 13.73
CA ALA A 146 0.00 27.88 12.65
C ALA A 146 1.29 28.71 12.54
N ALA A 147 1.92 29.05 13.67
CA ALA A 147 3.21 29.76 13.68
C ALA A 147 4.35 28.88 13.16
N VAL A 148 4.40 27.60 13.56
CA VAL A 148 5.35 26.61 13.05
C VAL A 148 5.20 26.46 11.52
N ARG A 149 3.99 26.21 11.02
CA ARG A 149 3.73 26.09 9.57
C ARG A 149 4.21 27.31 8.77
N ARG A 150 3.98 28.53 9.28
CA ARG A 150 4.46 29.76 8.63
C ARG A 150 5.99 29.85 8.62
N ARG A 151 6.67 29.51 9.73
CA ARG A 151 8.14 29.51 9.79
C ARG A 151 8.77 28.54 8.79
N TRP A 152 8.14 27.39 8.60
CA TRP A 152 8.59 26.36 7.65
C TRP A 152 8.11 26.59 6.21
N GLY A 153 7.40 27.69 5.93
CA GLY A 153 6.94 28.01 4.57
C GLY A 153 5.79 27.14 4.05
N LEU A 154 5.04 26.46 4.92
CA LEU A 154 3.90 25.61 4.54
C LEU A 154 2.63 26.44 4.30
N GLY A 155 2.16 26.47 3.05
CA GLY A 155 0.92 27.12 2.63
C GLY A 155 -0.39 26.46 3.11
N ALA A 156 -1.53 27.01 2.67
CA ALA A 156 -2.88 26.54 3.01
C ALA A 156 -3.33 25.29 2.23
N GLY A 157 -2.62 24.89 1.17
CA GLY A 157 -2.88 23.69 0.39
C GLY A 157 -2.06 22.47 0.84
N PRO A 158 -2.44 21.25 0.43
CA PRO A 158 -1.59 20.07 0.57
C PRO A 158 -0.30 20.21 -0.26
N GLY A 159 0.84 19.85 0.32
CA GLY A 159 2.11 19.69 -0.41
C GLY A 159 3.33 20.41 0.19
N THR A 160 4.46 20.29 -0.52
CA THR A 160 5.80 20.78 -0.12
C THR A 160 6.20 22.08 -0.83
N ALA A 161 5.27 22.71 -1.56
CA ALA A 161 5.53 23.94 -2.29
C ALA A 161 5.92 25.07 -1.31
N GLY A 162 7.18 25.50 -1.37
CA GLY A 162 7.73 26.56 -0.53
C GLY A 162 8.29 26.11 0.83
N LEU A 163 8.42 24.78 1.06
CA LEU A 163 9.01 24.24 2.28
C LEU A 163 10.45 24.75 2.48
N THR A 164 10.68 25.42 3.61
CA THR A 164 11.97 25.98 4.02
C THR A 164 12.29 25.46 5.43
N VAL A 165 13.52 25.02 5.67
CA VAL A 165 13.98 24.74 7.05
C VAL A 165 14.36 26.07 7.69
N PRO A 166 13.75 26.45 8.83
CA PRO A 166 14.09 27.67 9.56
C PRO A 166 15.41 27.48 10.33
N ALA A 167 16.49 27.36 9.57
CA ALA A 167 17.88 27.37 10.04
C ALA A 167 18.47 28.78 9.90
N ASP A 168 19.67 28.99 10.43
CA ASP A 168 20.45 30.21 10.21
C ASP A 168 21.72 29.91 9.40
N PRO A 169 21.85 30.42 8.16
CA PRO A 169 20.79 31.02 7.33
C PRO A 169 19.69 29.99 6.94
N PRO A 170 18.50 30.43 6.48
CA PRO A 170 17.42 29.51 6.09
C PRO A 170 17.80 28.58 4.92
N CYS A 171 17.31 27.34 4.95
CA CYS A 171 17.62 26.34 3.91
C CYS A 171 16.41 26.05 3.00
N PRO A 172 16.46 26.39 1.70
CA PRO A 172 15.35 26.16 0.77
C PRO A 172 15.32 24.71 0.30
N LEU A 173 14.52 23.86 0.95
CA LEU A 173 14.46 22.43 0.62
C LEU A 173 13.86 22.13 -0.74
N ARG A 174 13.08 23.06 -1.31
CA ARG A 174 12.40 22.88 -2.60
C ARG A 174 13.34 22.37 -3.70
N ASP A 175 14.56 22.87 -3.73
CA ASP A 175 15.49 22.69 -4.84
C ASP A 175 16.74 21.87 -4.46
N LEU A 176 16.70 21.12 -3.35
CA LEU A 176 17.84 20.35 -2.84
C LEU A 176 17.50 18.87 -2.58
N ASP A 177 18.33 17.94 -3.03
CA ASP A 177 18.20 16.50 -2.76
C ASP A 177 19.00 16.09 -1.51
N LEU A 178 18.50 15.14 -0.71
CA LEU A 178 19.21 14.63 0.48
C LEU A 178 20.33 13.68 0.07
N LEU A 179 21.60 14.10 0.14
CA LEU A 179 22.74 13.30 -0.33
C LEU A 179 23.35 12.44 0.77
N ALA A 180 23.35 12.89 2.03
CA ALA A 180 23.87 12.09 3.13
C ALA A 180 23.31 12.52 4.49
N VAL A 181 23.38 11.60 5.45
CA VAL A 181 22.99 11.78 6.85
C VAL A 181 24.07 11.17 7.74
N ARG A 182 24.50 11.92 8.76
CA ARG A 182 25.24 11.39 9.91
C ARG A 182 24.62 11.95 11.18
N ALA A 183 24.05 11.11 12.03
CA ALA A 183 23.46 11.55 13.29
C ALA A 183 23.97 10.71 14.45
N SER A 184 24.31 11.40 15.54
CA SER A 184 24.67 10.84 16.85
C SER A 184 23.90 11.61 17.95
N HIS A 185 24.05 11.19 19.20
CA HIS A 185 23.38 11.82 20.33
C HIS A 185 23.70 13.34 20.40
N GLY A 186 22.67 14.17 20.21
CA GLY A 186 22.78 15.64 20.26
C GLY A 186 23.41 16.32 19.05
N HIS A 187 23.92 15.57 18.07
CA HIS A 187 24.60 16.09 16.88
C HIS A 187 24.13 15.42 15.60
N ALA A 188 23.77 16.18 14.57
CA ALA A 188 23.51 15.61 13.24
C ALA A 188 23.95 16.52 12.11
N LEU A 189 24.43 15.91 11.03
CA LEU A 189 24.76 16.55 9.77
C LEU A 189 23.92 15.93 8.66
N PHE A 190 23.19 16.77 7.93
CA PHE A 190 22.52 16.41 6.69
C PHE A 190 23.19 17.15 5.54
N LEU A 191 23.75 16.41 4.57
CA LEU A 191 24.29 16.98 3.35
C LEU A 191 23.22 16.97 2.27
N LEU A 192 22.91 18.15 1.75
CA LEU A 192 21.99 18.34 0.65
C LEU A 192 22.76 18.85 -0.57
N GLY A 193 22.28 18.58 -1.78
CA GLY A 193 22.88 19.11 -3.00
C GLY A 193 21.86 19.45 -4.05
N GLU A 194 22.24 20.34 -4.96
CA GLU A 194 21.43 20.69 -6.12
C GLU A 194 21.17 19.44 -6.99
N PRO A 195 19.98 19.32 -7.61
CA PRO A 195 19.67 18.19 -8.47
C PRO A 195 20.59 18.18 -9.70
N PRO A 196 20.82 17.00 -10.32
CA PRO A 196 21.59 16.94 -11.56
C PRO A 196 20.87 17.68 -12.70
N GLU A 197 21.64 18.24 -13.62
CA GLU A 197 21.10 18.87 -14.83
C GLU A 197 20.27 17.86 -15.64
N GLY A 198 19.14 18.32 -16.19
CA GLY A 198 18.24 17.47 -16.99
C GLY A 198 17.26 16.60 -16.19
N ARG A 199 17.04 16.87 -14.89
CA ARG A 199 16.08 16.13 -14.06
C ARG A 199 14.71 16.03 -14.74
N PRO A 200 14.17 14.80 -14.95
CA PRO A 200 12.84 14.64 -15.53
C PRO A 200 11.78 15.20 -14.58
N ARG A 201 10.77 15.92 -15.14
CA ARG A 201 9.64 16.40 -14.35
C ARG A 201 8.85 15.21 -13.81
N PRO A 202 8.46 15.19 -12.52
CA PRO A 202 7.68 14.09 -11.97
C PRO A 202 6.37 13.95 -12.74
N SER A 203 6.09 12.74 -13.22
CA SER A 203 4.82 12.43 -13.87
C SER A 203 3.69 12.46 -12.84
N ARG A 204 2.50 12.92 -13.22
CA ARG A 204 1.28 12.91 -12.36
C ARG A 204 0.90 11.52 -11.81
N ARG A 205 1.56 10.44 -12.24
CA ARG A 205 1.37 9.06 -11.78
C ARG A 205 2.25 8.65 -10.60
N ALA A 206 3.13 9.53 -10.12
CA ALA A 206 4.03 9.25 -8.99
C ALA A 206 3.31 9.11 -7.62
N THR A 207 2.04 9.51 -7.51
CA THR A 207 1.33 9.62 -6.22
C THR A 207 1.04 8.29 -5.52
N ALA A 208 0.89 7.19 -6.27
CA ALA A 208 0.62 5.86 -5.68
C ALA A 208 1.90 5.22 -5.09
N LEU A 209 3.04 5.37 -5.78
CA LEU A 209 4.35 4.93 -5.28
C LEU A 209 4.78 5.73 -4.04
N VAL A 210 4.43 7.03 -4.02
CA VAL A 210 4.65 7.93 -2.88
C VAL A 210 3.98 7.44 -1.61
N ARG A 211 2.74 6.95 -1.70
CA ARG A 211 1.94 6.54 -0.54
C ARG A 211 2.49 5.30 0.17
N ASP A 212 2.74 4.22 -0.58
CA ASP A 212 3.29 2.97 -0.05
C ASP A 212 4.73 3.17 0.46
N ALA A 213 5.53 3.99 -0.21
CA ALA A 213 6.86 4.38 0.26
C ALA A 213 6.80 5.27 1.51
N THR A 214 5.79 6.15 1.65
CA THR A 214 5.57 6.93 2.88
C THR A 214 5.34 6.00 4.06
N ALA A 215 4.45 5.01 3.91
CA ALA A 215 4.13 4.06 4.97
C ALA A 215 5.33 3.18 5.36
N TYR A 216 6.12 2.73 4.38
CA TYR A 216 7.35 1.97 4.62
C TYR A 216 8.42 2.79 5.35
N VAL A 217 8.70 4.01 4.87
CA VAL A 217 9.64 4.95 5.51
C VAL A 217 9.20 5.27 6.94
N TYR A 218 7.90 5.47 7.16
CA TYR A 218 7.36 5.69 8.51
C TYR A 218 7.50 4.46 9.41
N GLY A 219 7.18 3.26 8.91
CA GLY A 219 7.38 2.03 9.69
C GLY A 219 8.83 1.83 10.11
N ALA A 220 9.78 2.10 9.21
CA ALA A 220 11.21 2.02 9.51
C ALA A 220 11.67 3.10 10.50
N LEU A 221 11.24 4.35 10.32
CA LEU A 221 11.61 5.46 11.21
C LEU A 221 10.92 5.38 12.58
N ASP A 222 9.69 4.86 12.66
CA ASP A 222 8.98 4.64 13.91
C ASP A 222 9.64 3.51 14.72
N ALA A 223 10.15 2.46 14.05
CA ALA A 223 10.97 1.45 14.69
C ALA A 223 12.27 2.03 15.29
N LEU A 224 12.90 2.99 14.60
CA LEU A 224 14.09 3.71 15.10
C LEU A 224 13.77 4.66 16.27
N ASP A 225 12.61 5.33 16.25
CA ASP A 225 12.12 6.21 17.33
C ASP A 225 11.77 5.40 18.59
N THR A 226 11.27 4.16 18.45
CA THR A 226 10.99 3.25 19.58
C THR A 226 12.23 2.62 20.20
N ALA A 227 13.37 2.68 19.52
CA ALA A 227 14.65 2.17 20.01
C ALA A 227 15.43 3.22 20.85
N GLU A 228 15.01 4.49 20.87
CA GLU A 228 15.60 5.50 21.74
C GLU A 228 15.22 5.24 23.23
N GLY A 229 16.14 4.61 23.96
CA GLY A 229 16.08 4.47 25.43
C GLY A 229 16.32 5.80 26.17
N PRO A 230 16.32 5.81 27.52
CA PRO A 230 16.58 7.02 28.31
C PRO A 230 17.96 7.63 27.97
N GLU A 231 17.96 8.97 27.89
CA GLU A 231 19.07 9.85 27.48
C GLU A 231 20.42 9.43 28.13
N PRO A 232 21.39 8.87 27.38
CA PRO A 232 22.72 8.63 27.90
C PRO A 232 23.46 9.96 28.13
N PRO A 233 24.44 10.01 29.05
CA PRO A 233 25.14 11.25 29.41
C PRO A 233 25.82 11.89 28.19
N PRO A 234 25.96 13.23 28.17
CA PRO A 234 26.53 13.94 27.02
C PRO A 234 28.01 13.57 26.85
N GLU A 235 28.30 12.70 25.90
CA GLU A 235 29.68 12.45 25.46
C GLU A 235 30.26 13.69 24.79
N SER A 236 31.46 14.06 25.22
CA SER A 236 32.24 15.18 24.69
C SER A 236 33.11 14.72 23.52
N ALA A 237 32.58 14.78 22.30
CA ALA A 237 33.25 15.19 21.05
C ALA A 237 32.41 14.82 19.80
N PRO A 238 31.97 15.78 18.97
CA PRO A 238 31.44 15.46 17.64
C PRO A 238 32.56 15.01 16.67
N PRO A 239 32.34 13.98 15.84
CA PRO A 239 33.31 13.43 14.89
C PRO A 239 33.65 14.40 13.74
N ALA A 240 34.86 14.28 13.18
CA ALA A 240 35.23 14.91 11.92
C ALA A 240 34.30 14.44 10.80
N TYR A 241 33.55 15.36 10.21
CA TYR A 241 32.58 15.08 9.13
C TYR A 241 33.24 14.94 7.74
N ASP A 242 34.57 14.92 7.70
CA ASP A 242 35.37 14.96 6.47
C ASP A 242 35.18 13.69 5.63
N ASP A 243 35.12 12.52 6.25
CA ASP A 243 34.88 11.25 5.54
C ASP A 243 33.53 11.24 4.79
N LEU A 244 32.49 11.81 5.42
CA LEU A 244 31.16 11.91 4.83
C LEU A 244 31.17 12.85 3.62
N LEU A 245 31.88 13.99 3.76
CA LEU A 245 32.01 14.97 2.72
C LEU A 245 32.79 14.42 1.52
N GLU A 246 33.88 13.70 1.77
CA GLU A 246 34.68 13.04 0.73
C GLU A 246 33.87 11.98 -0.01
N ALA A 247 33.12 11.14 0.72
CA ALA A 247 32.23 10.15 0.13
C ALA A 247 31.15 10.78 -0.76
N VAL A 248 30.55 11.90 -0.35
CA VAL A 248 29.55 12.61 -1.14
C VAL A 248 30.18 13.26 -2.37
N ARG A 249 31.35 13.92 -2.24
CA ARG A 249 32.04 14.57 -3.37
C ARG A 249 32.50 13.55 -4.43
N SER A 250 32.94 12.38 -3.99
CA SER A 250 33.32 11.27 -4.87
C SER A 250 32.11 10.73 -5.66
N ARG A 251 30.95 10.57 -5.01
CA ARG A 251 29.74 10.01 -5.63
C ARG A 251 28.92 11.02 -6.44
N HIS A 252 29.00 12.31 -6.09
CA HIS A 252 28.20 13.38 -6.68
C HIS A 252 29.07 14.59 -7.05
N PRO A 253 30.01 14.44 -8.00
CA PRO A 253 30.97 15.50 -8.35
C PRO A 253 30.27 16.74 -8.93
N GLY A 254 30.83 17.92 -8.65
CA GLY A 254 30.39 19.19 -9.23
C GLY A 254 29.13 19.82 -8.64
N ARG A 255 28.51 19.22 -7.61
CA ARG A 255 27.31 19.77 -6.97
C ARG A 255 27.65 20.77 -5.86
N THR A 256 26.90 21.87 -5.81
CA THR A 256 26.91 22.76 -4.65
C THR A 256 26.30 22.03 -3.44
N LEU A 257 27.05 21.89 -2.35
CA LEU A 257 26.62 21.19 -1.15
C LEU A 257 26.16 22.17 -0.06
N HIS A 258 25.03 21.84 0.56
CA HIS A 258 24.46 22.54 1.72
C HIS A 258 24.53 21.61 2.94
N ALA A 259 25.02 22.12 4.06
CA ALA A 259 25.17 21.36 5.31
C ALA A 259 24.17 21.86 6.35
N LEU A 260 23.18 21.03 6.68
CA LEU A 260 22.25 21.27 7.78
C LEU A 260 22.80 20.61 9.05
N THR A 261 23.17 21.42 10.04
CA THR A 261 23.72 20.95 11.32
C THR A 261 22.72 21.10 12.45
N LEU A 262 22.64 20.06 13.28
CA LEU A 262 21.90 20.03 14.54
C LEU A 262 22.92 19.87 15.65
N GLY A 263 22.92 20.80 16.62
CA GLY A 263 23.94 20.86 17.68
C GLY A 263 25.08 21.84 17.35
N PRO A 264 26.00 22.09 18.30
CA PRO A 264 27.03 23.15 18.20
C PRO A 264 28.19 22.85 17.24
N ALA A 265 28.14 21.74 16.49
CA ALA A 265 29.23 21.35 15.60
C ALA A 265 29.29 22.26 14.35
N PRO A 266 30.48 22.73 13.93
CA PRO A 266 30.63 23.50 12.71
C PRO A 266 30.33 22.65 11.47
N ALA A 267 29.79 23.29 10.43
CA ALA A 267 29.57 22.62 9.15
C ALA A 267 30.93 22.30 8.46
N PRO A 268 31.00 21.23 7.65
CA PRO A 268 32.22 20.89 6.92
C PRO A 268 32.67 22.00 5.95
N GLU A 269 33.98 22.19 5.80
CA GLU A 269 34.55 23.20 4.89
C GLU A 269 34.16 22.97 3.42
N GLY A 270 33.82 24.06 2.72
CA GLY A 270 33.35 24.00 1.33
C GLY A 270 31.90 23.53 1.17
N THR A 271 31.08 23.66 2.21
CA THR A 271 29.61 23.54 2.15
C THR A 271 28.96 24.88 2.53
N ARG A 272 27.70 25.08 2.13
CA ARG A 272 26.88 26.21 2.61
C ARG A 272 26.25 25.83 3.96
N PRO A 273 26.64 26.46 5.08
CA PRO A 273 26.17 26.06 6.41
C PRO A 273 24.74 26.52 6.67
N HIS A 274 23.98 25.70 7.39
CA HIS A 274 22.63 25.98 7.88
C HIS A 274 22.44 25.37 9.27
N THR A 275 22.43 26.18 10.33
CA THR A 275 22.36 25.68 11.70
C THR A 275 20.92 25.67 12.23
N LEU A 276 20.44 24.52 12.73
CA LEU A 276 19.10 24.38 13.29
C LEU A 276 19.01 24.75 14.77
N ALA A 277 17.80 25.10 15.21
CA ALA A 277 17.51 25.35 16.62
C ALA A 277 17.71 24.07 17.48
N PRO A 278 18.27 24.18 18.71
CA PRO A 278 18.58 23.04 19.58
C PRO A 278 17.39 22.17 20.01
N ALA A 279 16.15 22.62 19.79
CA ALA A 279 14.94 21.88 20.15
C ALA A 279 14.50 20.87 19.07
N THR A 280 15.18 20.83 17.92
CA THR A 280 14.87 19.90 16.83
C THR A 280 15.52 18.55 17.09
N ARG A 281 14.83 17.45 16.80
CA ARG A 281 15.43 16.10 16.84
C ARG A 281 15.90 15.68 15.45
N ALA A 282 17.01 14.93 15.39
CA ALA A 282 17.59 14.46 14.13
C ALA A 282 16.60 13.58 13.33
N LEU A 283 15.94 12.63 13.99
CA LEU A 283 14.92 11.77 13.37
C LEU A 283 13.72 12.57 12.83
N SER A 284 13.26 13.57 13.58
CA SER A 284 12.16 14.44 13.14
C SER A 284 12.53 15.27 11.91
N LEU A 285 13.77 15.76 11.84
CA LEU A 285 14.27 16.48 10.67
C LEU A 285 14.43 15.54 9.47
N LEU A 286 14.97 14.34 9.68
CA LEU A 286 15.09 13.31 8.64
C LEU A 286 13.72 12.97 8.04
N ARG A 287 12.68 12.80 8.87
CA ARG A 287 11.30 12.59 8.42
C ARG A 287 10.85 13.70 7.46
N VAL A 288 11.12 14.97 7.77
CA VAL A 288 10.75 16.10 6.89
C VAL A 288 11.51 16.06 5.56
N LEU A 289 12.81 15.76 5.59
CA LEU A 289 13.65 15.70 4.39
C LEU A 289 13.21 14.57 3.46
N LEU A 290 12.94 13.38 4.00
CA LEU A 290 12.45 12.24 3.25
C LEU A 290 11.06 12.50 2.65
N LEU A 291 10.14 13.12 3.41
CA LEU A 291 8.83 13.52 2.89
C LEU A 291 8.93 14.56 1.77
N ALA A 292 9.83 15.54 1.92
CA ALA A 292 10.09 16.56 0.90
C ALA A 292 10.65 15.95 -0.38
N GLU A 293 11.54 14.97 -0.26
CA GLU A 293 12.08 14.23 -1.38
C GLU A 293 11.05 13.32 -2.04
N LEU A 294 10.29 12.58 -1.25
CA LEU A 294 9.26 11.69 -1.72
C LEU A 294 8.23 12.42 -2.61
N ALA A 295 7.84 13.63 -2.21
CA ALA A 295 6.96 14.49 -2.99
C ALA A 295 7.56 14.94 -4.35
N ARG A 296 8.88 14.86 -4.52
CA ARG A 296 9.61 15.32 -5.71
C ARG A 296 10.04 14.17 -6.61
N ASP A 297 10.59 13.10 -6.04
CA ASP A 297 11.17 11.97 -6.76
C ASP A 297 11.12 10.67 -5.92
N PRO A 298 9.97 9.99 -5.90
CA PRO A 298 9.79 8.78 -5.11
C PRO A 298 10.63 7.60 -5.61
N VAL A 299 11.01 7.60 -6.89
CA VAL A 299 11.81 6.53 -7.49
C VAL A 299 13.26 6.66 -7.05
N ALA A 300 13.82 7.88 -7.08
CA ALA A 300 15.16 8.13 -6.56
C ALA A 300 15.25 7.84 -5.06
N LEU A 301 14.23 8.25 -4.29
CA LEU A 301 14.18 7.95 -2.85
C LEU A 301 14.09 6.45 -2.58
N ALA A 302 13.21 5.73 -3.30
CA ALA A 302 13.11 4.28 -3.17
C ALA A 302 14.45 3.61 -3.49
N ALA A 303 15.09 3.95 -4.62
CA ALA A 303 16.40 3.41 -4.99
C ALA A 303 17.49 3.73 -3.94
N ALA A 304 17.43 4.89 -3.30
CA ALA A 304 18.38 5.29 -2.27
C ALA A 304 18.13 4.60 -0.91
N LEU A 305 16.89 4.15 -0.65
CA LEU A 305 16.51 3.38 0.53
C LEU A 305 16.66 1.86 0.34
N THR A 306 16.54 1.36 -0.90
CA THR A 306 16.61 -0.07 -1.24
C THR A 306 17.95 -0.50 -1.84
N GLY A 307 18.90 0.42 -2.03
CA GLY A 307 20.28 0.09 -2.41
C GLY A 307 20.96 -0.77 -1.34
N PRO A 308 22.13 -1.40 -1.65
CA PRO A 308 22.83 -2.23 -0.69
C PRO A 308 23.01 -1.46 0.64
N PRO A 309 22.71 -2.09 1.78
CA PRO A 309 22.24 -1.42 2.99
C PRO A 309 23.30 -0.44 3.51
N ALA A 310 22.98 0.64 4.21
CA ALA A 310 22.32 0.56 5.51
C ALA A 310 22.90 -0.56 6.42
N ALA A 311 24.18 -0.92 6.22
CA ALA A 311 24.92 -1.88 7.04
C ALA A 311 25.62 -1.22 8.24
N ASP A 312 25.36 0.06 8.51
CA ASP A 312 25.83 0.79 9.70
C ASP A 312 24.69 1.45 10.49
N VAL A 313 23.43 1.04 10.27
CA VAL A 313 22.38 1.30 11.26
C VAL A 313 22.49 0.22 12.32
N GLY A 314 23.63 0.20 13.02
CA GLY A 314 23.81 -0.68 14.17
C GLY A 314 22.78 -0.32 15.23
N ALA A 315 22.17 -1.33 15.85
CA ALA A 315 21.15 -1.15 16.89
C ALA A 315 21.64 -0.36 18.13
N GLU A 316 22.92 0.04 18.18
CA GLU A 316 23.51 0.91 19.20
C GLU A 316 24.49 1.97 18.63
N GLY A 317 24.53 2.21 17.30
CA GLY A 317 25.52 3.10 16.63
C GLY A 317 24.93 4.39 16.00
N PRO A 318 25.77 5.38 15.63
CA PRO A 318 25.32 6.61 14.98
C PRO A 318 24.75 6.32 13.58
N LEU A 319 23.56 6.87 13.28
CA LEU A 319 22.93 6.76 11.96
C LEU A 319 23.86 7.33 10.88
N HIS A 320 24.25 6.50 9.91
CA HIS A 320 25.10 6.90 8.79
C HIS A 320 24.51 6.42 7.45
N TRP A 321 24.31 7.35 6.50
CA TRP A 321 23.74 7.05 5.18
C TRP A 321 24.28 8.01 4.11
N VAL A 322 24.60 7.48 2.93
CA VAL A 322 25.05 8.26 1.77
C VAL A 322 24.32 7.77 0.52
N ARG A 323 23.65 8.69 -0.19
CA ARG A 323 22.90 8.42 -1.41
C ARG A 323 23.79 7.78 -2.50
N PRO A 324 23.37 6.66 -3.12
CA PRO A 324 24.07 6.11 -4.28
C PRO A 324 24.03 7.08 -5.48
N PRO A 325 25.02 7.06 -6.38
CA PRO A 325 24.97 7.85 -7.61
C PRO A 325 23.74 7.48 -8.43
N ALA A 326 23.11 8.48 -9.06
CA ALA A 326 22.02 8.21 -9.99
C ALA A 326 22.55 7.31 -11.12
N PRO A 327 21.83 6.26 -11.54
CA PRO A 327 22.26 5.47 -12.69
C PRO A 327 22.47 6.40 -13.88
N PRO A 328 23.49 6.17 -14.73
CA PRO A 328 23.73 7.00 -15.90
C PRO A 328 22.43 7.09 -16.69
N THR A 329 22.11 8.31 -17.12
CA THR A 329 20.94 8.61 -17.93
C THR A 329 20.99 7.74 -19.17
N ALA A 330 20.36 6.57 -19.09
CA ALA A 330 19.87 5.88 -20.25
C ALA A 330 18.98 6.92 -20.93
N GLN A 331 19.47 7.49 -22.05
CA GLN A 331 18.62 8.11 -23.04
C GLN A 331 17.38 7.25 -23.08
N SER A 332 16.24 7.85 -22.75
CA SER A 332 15.00 7.14 -22.67
C SER A 332 14.77 6.51 -24.05
N ALA A 333 15.17 5.25 -24.22
CA ALA A 333 14.53 4.36 -25.14
C ALA A 333 13.05 4.56 -24.83
N PRO A 334 12.23 4.94 -25.81
CA PRO A 334 10.82 5.18 -25.55
C PRO A 334 10.29 3.91 -24.88
N ARG A 335 10.04 3.97 -23.57
CA ARG A 335 9.22 2.94 -22.94
C ARG A 335 7.93 2.99 -23.73
N PRO A 336 7.44 1.84 -24.23
CA PRO A 336 6.18 1.84 -24.96
C PRO A 336 5.19 2.61 -24.11
N ALA A 337 4.55 3.60 -24.73
CA ALA A 337 3.50 4.36 -24.09
C ALA A 337 2.53 3.37 -23.41
N PRO A 338 1.92 3.71 -22.27
CA PRO A 338 0.89 2.87 -21.68
C PRO A 338 -0.29 2.80 -22.67
N ARG A 339 -0.26 1.81 -23.56
CA ARG A 339 -1.30 1.55 -24.55
C ARG A 339 -1.65 0.07 -24.48
N ALA A 340 -2.51 -0.20 -23.49
CA ALA A 340 -3.53 -1.23 -23.43
C ALA A 340 -4.35 -1.01 -22.14
N PHE A 341 -3.67 -0.76 -21.01
CA PHE A 341 -4.28 -0.58 -19.69
C PHE A 341 -5.06 0.74 -19.45
N ASN A 342 -5.00 1.71 -20.37
CA ASN A 342 -5.62 3.03 -20.16
C ASN A 342 -6.92 3.25 -20.94
N GLN A 343 -7.25 2.37 -21.90
CA GLN A 343 -8.49 2.51 -22.66
C GLN A 343 -9.73 2.09 -21.86
N LEU A 344 -9.54 1.35 -20.76
CA LEU A 344 -10.59 0.85 -19.88
C LEU A 344 -10.40 1.24 -18.42
N ALA A 345 -9.71 2.35 -18.14
CA ALA A 345 -9.56 2.85 -16.77
C ALA A 345 -10.93 3.31 -16.22
N LEU A 346 -11.72 2.35 -15.74
CA LEU A 346 -12.98 2.57 -15.03
C LEU A 346 -12.67 3.36 -13.78
N GLY A 347 -13.24 4.55 -13.68
CA GLY A 347 -12.82 5.56 -12.71
C GLY A 347 -13.44 5.38 -11.34
N SER A 348 -14.55 4.64 -11.24
CA SER A 348 -15.30 4.52 -9.99
C SER A 348 -15.58 3.08 -9.57
N TYR A 349 -15.57 2.84 -8.25
CA TYR A 349 -16.02 1.58 -7.64
C TYR A 349 -17.41 1.16 -8.14
N ASN A 350 -18.31 2.14 -8.33
CA ASN A 350 -19.67 1.90 -8.81
C ASN A 350 -19.71 1.42 -10.27
N GLU A 351 -18.81 1.90 -11.14
CA GLU A 351 -18.69 1.39 -12.52
C GLU A 351 -18.27 -0.08 -12.53
N LYS A 352 -17.28 -0.43 -11.71
CA LYS A 352 -16.82 -1.80 -11.53
C LYS A 352 -17.92 -2.71 -10.99
N LEU A 353 -18.67 -2.22 -10.00
CA LEU A 353 -19.80 -2.94 -9.42
C LEU A 353 -20.90 -3.21 -10.45
N VAL A 354 -21.24 -2.23 -11.30
CA VAL A 354 -22.24 -2.42 -12.37
C VAL A 354 -21.76 -3.43 -13.42
N ILE A 355 -20.48 -3.35 -13.83
CA ILE A 355 -19.91 -4.31 -14.78
C ILE A 355 -19.94 -5.73 -14.20
N GLU A 356 -19.51 -5.87 -12.95
CA GLU A 356 -19.47 -7.16 -12.27
C GLU A 356 -20.88 -7.75 -12.15
N SER A 357 -21.87 -6.97 -11.75
CA SER A 357 -23.26 -7.45 -11.71
C SER A 357 -23.80 -7.88 -13.07
N ILE A 358 -23.51 -7.13 -14.14
CA ILE A 358 -23.92 -7.53 -15.51
C ILE A 358 -23.19 -8.82 -15.92
N ARG A 359 -21.90 -8.95 -15.59
CA ARG A 359 -21.09 -10.14 -15.88
C ARG A 359 -21.65 -11.37 -15.19
N GLU A 360 -21.85 -11.30 -13.87
CA GLU A 360 -22.32 -12.39 -13.03
C GLU A 360 -23.70 -12.91 -13.45
N ALA A 361 -24.62 -12.01 -13.78
CA ALA A 361 -25.95 -12.37 -14.22
C ALA A 361 -26.05 -12.66 -15.73
N GLY A 362 -25.00 -12.37 -16.51
CA GLY A 362 -24.95 -12.41 -17.97
C GLY A 362 -25.74 -11.29 -18.65
N THR A 363 -27.00 -11.10 -18.27
CA THR A 363 -27.91 -10.07 -18.81
C THR A 363 -28.72 -9.43 -17.68
N LEU A 364 -28.70 -8.09 -17.56
CA LEU A 364 -29.53 -7.36 -16.58
C LEU A 364 -30.13 -6.08 -17.15
N SER A 365 -31.35 -5.75 -16.73
CA SER A 365 -31.93 -4.42 -16.93
C SER A 365 -31.38 -3.40 -15.91
N ARG A 366 -31.50 -2.10 -16.21
CA ARG A 366 -31.09 -1.03 -15.27
C ARG A 366 -31.78 -1.10 -13.91
N VAL A 367 -33.00 -1.62 -13.85
CA VAL A 367 -33.76 -1.75 -12.59
C VAL A 367 -33.17 -2.90 -11.76
N GLU A 368 -32.86 -4.02 -12.39
CA GLU A 368 -32.23 -5.16 -11.70
C GLU A 368 -30.82 -4.81 -11.23
N ILE A 369 -30.04 -4.08 -12.03
CA ILE A 369 -28.74 -3.55 -11.62
C ILE A 369 -28.89 -2.65 -10.38
N ALA A 370 -29.87 -1.73 -10.35
CA ALA A 370 -30.09 -0.88 -9.18
C ALA A 370 -30.47 -1.70 -7.94
N ALA A 371 -31.31 -2.72 -8.11
CA ALA A 371 -31.73 -3.61 -7.02
C ALA A 371 -30.59 -4.46 -6.46
N SER A 372 -29.75 -5.06 -7.31
CA SER A 372 -28.66 -5.93 -6.88
C SER A 372 -27.45 -5.15 -6.31
N THR A 373 -27.19 -3.94 -6.83
CA THR A 373 -26.03 -3.13 -6.41
C THR A 373 -26.33 -2.14 -5.29
N GLY A 374 -27.60 -1.88 -4.99
CA GLY A 374 -28.03 -0.83 -4.05
C GLY A 374 -27.78 0.61 -4.54
N LEU A 375 -27.39 0.79 -5.80
CA LEU A 375 -27.17 2.11 -6.40
C LEU A 375 -28.49 2.80 -6.77
N THR A 376 -28.50 4.14 -6.75
CA THR A 376 -29.70 4.89 -7.17
C THR A 376 -29.97 4.70 -8.67
N PRO A 377 -31.25 4.70 -9.11
CA PRO A 377 -31.59 4.58 -10.53
C PRO A 377 -30.91 5.63 -11.43
N GLN A 378 -30.69 6.84 -10.90
CA GLN A 378 -29.97 7.91 -11.59
C GLN A 378 -28.48 7.55 -11.78
N ALA A 379 -27.83 6.99 -10.76
CA ALA A 379 -26.44 6.56 -10.84
C ALA A 379 -26.27 5.41 -11.85
N VAL A 380 -27.13 4.40 -11.81
CA VAL A 380 -27.12 3.28 -12.77
C VAL A 380 -27.36 3.77 -14.20
N SER A 381 -28.29 4.71 -14.40
CA SER A 381 -28.55 5.30 -15.72
C SER A 381 -27.35 6.06 -16.28
N ARG A 382 -26.63 6.81 -15.44
CA ARG A 382 -25.41 7.52 -15.83
C ARG A 382 -24.27 6.55 -16.17
N ILE A 383 -24.04 5.55 -15.32
CA ILE A 383 -22.97 4.56 -15.49
C ILE A 383 -23.21 3.72 -16.74
N THR A 384 -24.39 3.12 -16.89
CA THR A 384 -24.71 2.28 -18.06
C THR A 384 -24.68 3.06 -19.37
N ARG A 385 -25.03 4.36 -19.36
CA ARG A 385 -24.85 5.23 -20.53
C ARG A 385 -23.37 5.35 -20.92
N ASN A 386 -22.50 5.63 -19.96
CA ASN A 386 -21.06 5.72 -20.22
C ASN A 386 -20.49 4.41 -20.77
N LEU A 387 -20.90 3.27 -20.20
CA LEU A 387 -20.44 1.94 -20.64
C LEU A 387 -20.96 1.57 -22.03
N LEU A 388 -22.18 1.96 -22.39
CA LEU A 388 -22.72 1.83 -23.75
C LEU A 388 -21.93 2.71 -24.73
N THR A 389 -21.65 3.96 -24.36
CA THR A 389 -20.87 4.90 -25.19
C THR A 389 -19.43 4.42 -25.39
N SER A 390 -18.81 3.80 -24.38
CA SER A 390 -17.48 3.19 -24.51
C SER A 390 -17.49 1.81 -25.19
N GLY A 391 -18.67 1.27 -25.50
CA GLY A 391 -18.84 -0.04 -26.11
C GLY A 391 -18.52 -1.23 -25.19
N LEU A 392 -18.41 -1.03 -23.88
CA LEU A 392 -18.14 -2.15 -22.94
C LEU A 392 -19.34 -3.07 -22.76
N ILE A 393 -20.53 -2.50 -22.87
CA ILE A 393 -21.80 -3.22 -22.80
C ILE A 393 -22.62 -2.91 -24.04
N VAL A 394 -23.54 -3.80 -24.37
CA VAL A 394 -24.51 -3.65 -25.45
C VAL A 394 -25.92 -3.93 -24.95
N GLN A 395 -26.91 -3.43 -25.68
CA GLN A 395 -28.32 -3.80 -25.45
C GLN A 395 -28.54 -5.20 -26.00
N ASP A 396 -29.20 -6.05 -25.23
CA ASP A 396 -29.53 -7.40 -25.66
C ASP A 396 -30.95 -7.42 -26.25
N GLU A 397 -31.02 -7.35 -27.58
CA GLU A 397 -32.28 -7.28 -28.33
C GLU A 397 -33.05 -8.61 -28.34
N GLY A 398 -32.40 -9.72 -27.95
CA GLY A 398 -32.96 -11.08 -28.02
C GLY A 398 -33.92 -11.47 -26.90
N ARG A 399 -34.05 -10.67 -25.82
CA ARG A 399 -34.95 -10.94 -24.68
C ARG A 399 -35.81 -9.72 -24.37
N SER A 400 -36.94 -9.58 -25.05
CA SER A 400 -38.03 -8.72 -24.57
C SER A 400 -38.70 -9.40 -23.38
N ALA A 401 -38.39 -8.95 -22.16
CA ALA A 401 -38.93 -9.51 -20.94
C ALA A 401 -40.43 -9.19 -20.76
N GLY A 402 -41.30 -10.12 -21.16
CA GLY A 402 -42.69 -10.29 -20.66
C GLY A 402 -43.68 -9.13 -20.92
N ALA A 403 -44.95 -9.37 -20.58
CA ALA A 403 -46.03 -8.40 -20.72
C ALA A 403 -45.86 -7.21 -19.74
N GLY A 404 -45.35 -6.09 -20.26
CA GLY A 404 -45.10 -4.85 -19.53
C GLY A 404 -44.30 -3.88 -20.39
N LYS A 405 -44.03 -2.66 -19.89
CA LYS A 405 -43.23 -1.66 -20.60
C LYS A 405 -41.84 -2.26 -20.92
N PRO A 406 -41.40 -2.31 -22.20
CA PRO A 406 -40.25 -3.11 -22.62
C PRO A 406 -38.99 -2.74 -21.84
N ARG A 407 -38.42 -3.74 -21.15
CA ARG A 407 -37.15 -3.62 -20.46
C ARG A 407 -36.06 -4.02 -21.44
N ILE A 408 -35.12 -3.12 -21.70
CA ILE A 408 -33.97 -3.41 -22.57
C ILE A 408 -32.87 -4.00 -21.66
N PRO A 409 -32.57 -5.31 -21.75
CA PRO A 409 -31.48 -5.91 -20.99
C PRO A 409 -30.13 -5.41 -21.51
N LEU A 410 -29.14 -5.38 -20.64
CA LEU A 410 -27.76 -5.01 -20.93
C LEU A 410 -26.88 -6.24 -20.69
N ARG A 411 -25.90 -6.45 -21.56
CA ARG A 411 -24.88 -7.49 -21.42
C ARG A 411 -23.50 -6.97 -21.72
N LEU A 412 -22.46 -7.65 -21.24
CA LEU A 412 -21.09 -7.38 -21.67
C LEU A 412 -20.94 -7.68 -23.16
N ARG A 413 -20.13 -6.85 -23.82
CA ARG A 413 -19.69 -7.09 -25.19
C ARG A 413 -18.41 -7.93 -25.15
N PRO A 414 -18.41 -9.21 -25.58
CA PRO A 414 -17.26 -10.10 -25.40
C PRO A 414 -16.00 -9.60 -26.12
N ASP A 415 -16.15 -9.08 -27.33
CA ASP A 415 -15.10 -8.55 -28.20
C ASP A 415 -14.65 -7.12 -27.84
N ALA A 416 -15.16 -6.53 -26.75
CA ALA A 416 -14.72 -5.21 -26.30
C ALA A 416 -13.27 -5.18 -25.78
N GLY A 417 -12.69 -6.34 -25.49
CA GLY A 417 -11.28 -6.48 -25.16
C GLY A 417 -10.92 -7.93 -24.86
N TYR A 418 -9.64 -8.23 -25.09
CA TYR A 418 -9.08 -9.56 -24.94
C TYR A 418 -7.96 -9.56 -23.91
N ALA A 419 -7.66 -10.70 -23.32
CA ALA A 419 -6.46 -10.88 -22.49
C ALA A 419 -5.75 -12.16 -22.90
N VAL A 420 -4.42 -12.18 -22.74
CA VAL A 420 -3.62 -13.37 -23.02
C VAL A 420 -3.08 -13.92 -21.71
N GLY A 421 -3.32 -15.20 -21.45
CA GLY A 421 -2.85 -15.91 -20.28
C GLY A 421 -1.84 -16.97 -20.67
N ILE A 422 -0.75 -17.06 -19.91
CA ILE A 422 0.33 -18.01 -20.13
C ILE A 422 0.44 -18.86 -18.87
N HIS A 423 0.45 -20.17 -19.01
CA HIS A 423 0.71 -21.10 -17.93
C HIS A 423 2.03 -21.82 -18.22
N LEU A 424 2.95 -21.73 -17.26
CA LEU A 424 4.16 -22.54 -17.23
C LEU A 424 3.90 -23.73 -16.31
N ASP A 425 3.78 -24.92 -16.88
CA ASP A 425 3.76 -26.19 -16.15
C ASP A 425 5.09 -26.91 -16.38
N PRO A 426 5.56 -27.80 -15.48
CA PRO A 426 6.79 -28.56 -15.72
C PRO A 426 6.86 -29.27 -17.08
N TRP A 427 5.73 -29.64 -17.70
CA TRP A 427 5.75 -30.45 -18.93
C TRP A 427 5.18 -29.71 -20.13
N MET A 428 4.62 -28.51 -19.94
CA MET A 428 3.98 -27.77 -21.01
C MET A 428 3.95 -26.27 -20.74
N ILE A 429 4.16 -25.47 -21.78
CA ILE A 429 3.75 -24.06 -21.81
C ILE A 429 2.43 -23.98 -22.56
N THR A 430 1.41 -23.39 -21.94
CA THR A 430 0.12 -23.12 -22.58
C THR A 430 -0.12 -21.63 -22.62
N ALA A 431 -0.42 -21.08 -23.80
CA ALA A 431 -0.88 -19.70 -23.97
C ALA A 431 -2.31 -19.69 -24.54
N VAL A 432 -3.19 -18.89 -23.95
CA VAL A 432 -4.57 -18.72 -24.42
C VAL A 432 -4.87 -17.23 -24.56
N ALA A 433 -5.63 -16.86 -25.59
CA ALA A 433 -6.31 -15.58 -25.65
C ALA A 433 -7.77 -15.78 -25.28
N VAL A 434 -8.31 -14.92 -24.42
CA VAL A 434 -9.71 -14.97 -24.00
C VAL A 434 -10.40 -13.63 -24.24
N ASP A 435 -11.70 -13.69 -24.52
CA ASP A 435 -12.57 -12.52 -24.60
C ASP A 435 -12.97 -11.99 -23.21
N LEU A 436 -13.69 -10.88 -23.14
CA LEU A 436 -14.08 -10.23 -21.88
C LEU A 436 -14.99 -11.10 -20.98
N CYS A 437 -15.65 -12.11 -21.57
CA CYS A 437 -16.48 -13.09 -20.87
C CYS A 437 -15.70 -14.35 -20.45
N GLY A 438 -14.39 -14.39 -20.71
CA GLY A 438 -13.50 -15.49 -20.36
C GLY A 438 -13.50 -16.65 -21.36
N GLN A 439 -14.16 -16.51 -22.52
CA GLN A 439 -14.17 -17.57 -23.54
C GLN A 439 -12.84 -17.58 -24.29
N VAL A 440 -12.29 -18.78 -24.52
CA VAL A 440 -11.03 -18.97 -25.25
C VAL A 440 -11.26 -18.74 -26.75
N VAL A 441 -10.55 -17.77 -27.32
CA VAL A 441 -10.60 -17.45 -28.76
C VAL A 441 -9.36 -17.94 -29.52
N ALA A 442 -8.23 -18.13 -28.83
CA ALA A 442 -7.03 -18.72 -29.40
C ALA A 442 -6.28 -19.57 -28.37
N ARG A 443 -5.61 -20.63 -28.82
CA ARG A 443 -4.82 -21.54 -27.97
C ARG A 443 -3.50 -21.92 -28.61
N ARG A 444 -2.44 -21.94 -27.82
CA ARG A 444 -1.11 -22.43 -28.20
C ARG A 444 -0.52 -23.25 -27.07
N ARG A 445 0.14 -24.34 -27.43
CA ARG A 445 0.77 -25.26 -26.47
C ARG A 445 2.12 -25.70 -27.01
N MET A 446 3.06 -25.90 -26.10
CA MET A 446 4.38 -26.42 -26.42
C MET A 446 4.84 -27.37 -25.30
N PRO A 447 5.17 -28.62 -25.61
CA PRO A 447 5.78 -29.54 -24.66
C PRO A 447 7.10 -29.00 -24.10
N LEU A 448 7.37 -29.29 -22.84
CA LEU A 448 8.63 -28.95 -22.16
C LEU A 448 9.38 -30.20 -21.75
N GLU A 449 10.52 -30.41 -22.38
CA GLU A 449 11.51 -31.41 -21.98
C GLU A 449 12.59 -30.77 -21.09
N ALA A 450 13.21 -31.59 -20.24
CA ALA A 450 14.39 -31.13 -19.49
C ALA A 450 15.63 -31.11 -20.42
N PRO A 451 16.57 -30.16 -20.23
CA PRO A 451 16.63 -29.15 -19.17
C PRO A 451 15.76 -27.91 -19.45
N ARG A 452 15.23 -27.30 -18.38
CA ARG A 452 14.28 -26.18 -18.44
C ARG A 452 14.95 -24.84 -18.08
N ASP A 453 15.87 -24.38 -18.92
CA ASP A 453 16.56 -23.10 -18.68
C ASP A 453 15.56 -21.94 -18.49
N PRO A 454 15.71 -21.09 -17.46
CA PRO A 454 14.76 -20.01 -17.19
C PRO A 454 14.61 -19.01 -18.32
N ASP A 455 15.70 -18.52 -18.89
CA ASP A 455 15.64 -17.46 -19.91
C ASP A 455 15.10 -17.99 -21.25
N TRP A 456 15.40 -19.25 -21.58
CA TRP A 456 14.78 -19.95 -22.71
C TRP A 456 13.28 -20.15 -22.49
N CYS A 457 12.84 -20.66 -21.33
CA CYS A 457 11.42 -20.84 -21.03
C CYS A 457 10.66 -19.51 -21.13
N LEU A 458 11.21 -18.43 -20.57
CA LEU A 458 10.63 -17.09 -20.64
C LEU A 458 10.55 -16.55 -22.08
N ALA A 459 11.51 -16.91 -22.94
CA ALA A 459 11.45 -16.57 -24.36
C ALA A 459 10.32 -17.32 -25.06
N GLN A 460 10.15 -18.62 -24.78
CA GLN A 460 9.07 -19.44 -25.36
C GLN A 460 7.69 -19.00 -24.86
N MET A 461 7.54 -18.71 -23.56
CA MET A 461 6.33 -18.11 -22.99
C MET A 461 5.94 -16.83 -23.74
N ALA A 462 6.90 -15.92 -23.97
CA ALA A 462 6.64 -14.69 -24.69
C ALA A 462 6.33 -14.91 -26.18
N ALA A 463 6.94 -15.91 -26.83
CA ALA A 463 6.64 -16.27 -28.21
C ALA A 463 5.20 -16.78 -28.36
N LEU A 464 4.82 -17.80 -27.58
CA LEU A 464 3.47 -18.37 -27.60
C LEU A 464 2.39 -17.35 -27.24
N ALA A 465 2.68 -16.43 -26.32
CA ALA A 465 1.77 -15.34 -25.99
C ALA A 465 1.53 -14.38 -27.15
N ARG A 466 2.57 -14.05 -27.95
CA ARG A 466 2.42 -13.22 -29.14
C ARG A 466 1.66 -13.95 -30.24
N GLU A 467 1.88 -15.25 -30.40
CA GLU A 467 1.12 -16.08 -31.33
C GLU A 467 -0.37 -16.10 -30.98
N ALA A 468 -0.70 -16.41 -29.72
CA ALA A 468 -2.09 -16.39 -29.24
C ALA A 468 -2.72 -14.99 -29.38
N ALA A 469 -1.96 -13.92 -29.13
CA ALA A 469 -2.42 -12.54 -29.33
C ALA A 469 -2.71 -12.22 -30.81
N ALA A 470 -1.92 -12.77 -31.74
CA ALA A 470 -2.07 -12.52 -33.18
C ALA A 470 -3.31 -13.21 -33.78
N GLU A 471 -3.85 -14.22 -33.11
CA GLU A 471 -5.08 -14.93 -33.49
C GLU A 471 -6.36 -14.32 -32.92
N VAL A 472 -6.25 -13.22 -32.17
CA VAL A 472 -7.42 -12.49 -31.70
C VAL A 472 -8.25 -12.03 -32.90
N PRO A 473 -9.57 -12.32 -32.93
CA PRO A 473 -10.43 -11.92 -34.04
C PRO A 473 -10.35 -10.43 -34.35
N ASP A 474 -10.29 -10.10 -35.65
CA ASP A 474 -10.25 -8.73 -36.19
C ASP A 474 -9.13 -7.83 -35.64
N GLY A 475 -8.10 -8.41 -35.02
CA GLY A 475 -7.05 -7.65 -34.34
C GLY A 475 -7.57 -6.85 -33.14
N GLY A 476 -8.61 -7.36 -32.48
CA GLY A 476 -9.24 -6.72 -31.33
C GLY A 476 -8.26 -6.37 -30.18
N PRO A 477 -8.61 -5.42 -29.31
CA PRO A 477 -7.65 -4.85 -28.37
C PRO A 477 -7.28 -5.85 -27.26
N VAL A 478 -6.01 -6.25 -27.22
CA VAL A 478 -5.44 -7.02 -26.11
C VAL A 478 -5.15 -6.07 -24.94
N LEU A 479 -5.90 -6.22 -23.85
CA LEU A 479 -5.87 -5.38 -22.67
C LEU A 479 -4.64 -5.63 -21.79
N GLY A 480 -4.09 -6.84 -21.82
CA GLY A 480 -2.92 -7.21 -21.04
C GLY A 480 -2.59 -8.69 -21.10
N TYR A 481 -1.52 -9.05 -20.39
CA TYR A 481 -1.00 -10.40 -20.29
C TYR A 481 -1.01 -10.86 -18.83
N GLY A 482 -1.29 -12.14 -18.62
CA GLY A 482 -1.14 -12.80 -17.32
C GLY A 482 -0.26 -14.03 -17.42
N ALA A 483 0.40 -14.38 -16.32
CA ALA A 483 1.21 -15.59 -16.18
C ALA A 483 0.78 -16.37 -14.94
N ALA A 484 0.43 -17.64 -15.11
CA ALA A 484 0.24 -18.64 -14.07
C ALA A 484 1.52 -19.47 -13.93
N LEU A 485 2.04 -19.57 -12.72
CA LEU A 485 3.32 -20.22 -12.41
C LEU A 485 3.17 -21.24 -11.26
N PRO A 486 4.02 -22.27 -11.21
CA PRO A 486 4.08 -23.20 -10.10
C PRO A 486 4.65 -22.49 -8.87
N GLY A 487 4.05 -22.66 -7.70
CA GLY A 487 4.55 -22.04 -6.46
C GLY A 487 5.89 -22.64 -5.98
N PRO A 488 6.59 -21.97 -5.05
CA PRO A 488 6.19 -20.72 -4.41
C PRO A 488 6.56 -19.45 -5.19
N LEU A 489 5.75 -18.41 -5.03
CA LEU A 489 5.86 -17.13 -5.73
C LEU A 489 5.96 -15.97 -4.72
N ASP A 490 6.95 -15.09 -4.86
CA ASP A 490 6.86 -13.73 -4.31
C ASP A 490 6.02 -12.89 -5.27
N ARG A 491 4.72 -12.84 -4.99
CA ARG A 491 3.75 -12.16 -5.85
C ARG A 491 3.90 -10.64 -5.85
N ARG A 492 4.52 -10.04 -4.82
CA ARG A 492 4.76 -8.58 -4.81
C ARG A 492 5.92 -8.21 -5.72
N ALA A 493 6.97 -9.03 -5.72
CA ALA A 493 8.12 -8.84 -6.59
C ALA A 493 7.89 -9.41 -8.00
N GLY A 494 6.94 -10.34 -8.19
CA GLY A 494 6.77 -11.08 -9.44
C GLY A 494 7.86 -12.13 -9.66
N VAL A 495 8.45 -12.63 -8.57
CA VAL A 495 9.62 -13.51 -8.56
C VAL A 495 9.23 -14.92 -8.19
N LEU A 496 9.60 -15.89 -9.01
CA LEU A 496 9.42 -17.32 -8.76
C LEU A 496 10.56 -17.84 -7.88
N LEU A 497 10.23 -18.57 -6.82
CA LEU A 497 11.17 -18.95 -5.77
C LEU A 497 11.41 -20.47 -5.78
N ASP A 498 12.38 -20.94 -6.56
CA ASP A 498 12.81 -22.35 -6.59
C ASP A 498 11.64 -23.36 -6.61
N PRO A 499 10.76 -23.29 -7.63
CA PRO A 499 9.58 -24.13 -7.66
C PRO A 499 9.98 -25.60 -7.88
N PRO A 500 9.24 -26.54 -7.27
CA PRO A 500 9.49 -27.97 -7.48
C PRO A 500 9.49 -28.34 -8.97
N LEU A 501 10.40 -29.24 -9.38
CA LEU A 501 10.58 -29.76 -10.75
C LEU A 501 11.22 -28.79 -11.77
N PHE A 502 11.68 -27.62 -11.34
CA PHE A 502 12.37 -26.64 -12.17
C PHE A 502 13.79 -26.35 -11.66
N GLU A 503 14.72 -27.21 -12.02
CA GLU A 503 16.13 -27.03 -11.69
C GLU A 503 16.69 -25.72 -12.28
N GLY A 504 17.45 -24.96 -11.48
CA GLY A 504 18.07 -23.70 -11.91
C GLY A 504 17.15 -22.48 -11.84
N TRP A 505 15.96 -22.59 -11.23
CA TRP A 505 15.01 -21.48 -11.06
C TRP A 505 15.11 -20.81 -9.68
N ASP A 506 16.35 -20.56 -9.22
CA ASP A 506 16.58 -19.82 -7.98
C ASP A 506 16.25 -18.32 -8.20
N ARG A 507 15.13 -17.88 -7.61
CA ARG A 507 14.66 -16.48 -7.59
C ARG A 507 14.59 -15.79 -8.97
N VAL A 508 13.79 -16.33 -9.88
CA VAL A 508 13.64 -15.79 -11.24
C VAL A 508 12.56 -14.70 -11.29
N ASP A 509 12.90 -13.48 -11.70
CA ASP A 509 11.95 -12.36 -11.91
C ASP A 509 11.13 -12.53 -13.19
N VAL A 510 10.18 -13.45 -13.15
CA VAL A 510 9.31 -13.79 -14.28
C VAL A 510 8.46 -12.58 -14.71
N GLY A 511 7.93 -11.83 -13.74
CA GLY A 511 7.08 -10.66 -13.99
C GLY A 511 7.79 -9.60 -14.83
N ALA A 512 8.97 -9.15 -14.41
CA ALA A 512 9.72 -8.12 -15.15
C ALA A 512 10.28 -8.66 -16.47
N LYS A 513 10.81 -9.89 -16.48
CA LYS A 513 11.41 -10.49 -17.68
C LYS A 513 10.38 -10.74 -18.79
N LEU A 514 9.17 -11.19 -18.46
CA LEU A 514 8.08 -11.32 -19.44
C LEU A 514 7.55 -9.94 -19.86
N SER A 515 7.41 -9.00 -18.92
CA SER A 515 6.94 -7.64 -19.25
C SER A 515 7.88 -6.94 -20.24
N ALA A 516 9.20 -7.12 -20.08
CA ALA A 516 10.19 -6.61 -21.01
C ALA A 516 10.08 -7.25 -22.41
N ARG A 517 9.87 -8.57 -22.48
CA ARG A 517 9.73 -9.31 -23.74
C ARG A 517 8.43 -8.96 -24.47
N LEU A 518 7.32 -8.81 -23.75
CA LEU A 518 5.99 -8.55 -24.32
C LEU A 518 5.68 -7.06 -24.53
N GLY A 519 6.49 -6.16 -23.97
CA GLY A 519 6.27 -4.72 -24.05
C GLY A 519 5.05 -4.23 -23.27
N SER A 520 4.50 -5.06 -22.36
CA SER A 520 3.29 -4.79 -21.59
C SER A 520 3.41 -5.40 -20.19
N PRO A 521 2.86 -4.77 -19.13
CA PRO A 521 2.85 -5.35 -17.79
C PRO A 521 2.17 -6.72 -17.76
N VAL A 522 2.80 -7.67 -17.07
CA VAL A 522 2.29 -9.04 -16.89
C VAL A 522 1.79 -9.23 -15.46
N VAL A 523 0.52 -9.66 -15.31
CA VAL A 523 -0.04 -10.04 -14.01
C VAL A 523 0.41 -11.45 -13.69
N VAL A 524 1.13 -11.64 -12.57
CA VAL A 524 1.61 -12.97 -12.16
C VAL A 524 0.72 -13.54 -11.05
N GLU A 525 0.31 -14.79 -11.22
CA GLU A 525 -0.48 -15.55 -10.27
C GLU A 525 0.12 -16.96 -10.09
N LYS A 526 -0.13 -17.56 -8.91
CA LYS A 526 0.05 -19.00 -8.73
C LYS A 526 -1.00 -19.74 -9.57
N ASP A 527 -0.63 -20.87 -10.17
CA ASP A 527 -1.50 -21.73 -10.97
C ASP A 527 -2.90 -22.00 -10.37
N ALA A 528 -2.97 -22.44 -9.11
CA ALA A 528 -4.22 -22.74 -8.44
C ALA A 528 -5.08 -21.49 -8.18
N THR A 529 -4.42 -20.37 -7.85
CA THR A 529 -5.07 -19.06 -7.68
C THR A 529 -5.63 -18.55 -9.00
N ALA A 530 -4.84 -18.65 -10.09
CA ALA A 530 -5.26 -18.30 -11.42
C ALA A 530 -6.48 -19.14 -11.83
N ALA A 531 -6.43 -20.46 -11.65
CA ALA A 531 -7.52 -21.37 -11.96
C ALA A 531 -8.83 -20.97 -11.24
N ALA A 532 -8.76 -20.61 -9.96
CA ALA A 532 -9.92 -20.09 -9.21
C ALA A 532 -10.47 -18.79 -9.81
N ILE A 533 -9.60 -17.85 -10.20
CA ILE A 533 -10.02 -16.59 -10.86
C ILE A 533 -10.70 -16.87 -12.20
N GLY A 534 -10.13 -17.75 -13.02
CA GLY A 534 -10.70 -18.13 -14.30
C GLY A 534 -12.07 -18.78 -14.14
N GLU A 535 -12.21 -19.69 -13.18
CA GLU A 535 -13.47 -20.39 -12.92
C GLU A 535 -14.57 -19.42 -12.50
N ARG A 536 -14.23 -18.41 -11.68
CA ARG A 536 -15.14 -17.30 -11.34
C ARG A 536 -15.52 -16.47 -12.58
N TRP A 537 -14.56 -16.25 -13.50
CA TRP A 537 -14.77 -15.41 -14.67
C TRP A 537 -15.71 -16.07 -15.69
N LEU A 538 -15.52 -17.38 -15.94
CA LEU A 538 -16.32 -18.16 -16.89
C LEU A 538 -17.67 -18.62 -16.31
N GLY A 539 -17.70 -19.00 -15.03
CA GLY A 539 -18.87 -19.57 -14.35
C GLY A 539 -19.85 -18.55 -13.77
N ALA A 540 -20.16 -17.49 -14.52
CA ALA A 540 -20.82 -16.25 -14.07
C ALA A 540 -21.87 -16.40 -12.96
N ALA A 541 -22.93 -17.21 -13.18
CA ALA A 541 -24.03 -17.38 -12.23
C ALA A 541 -23.88 -18.59 -11.28
N GLU A 542 -23.43 -19.74 -11.79
CA GLU A 542 -23.35 -21.00 -11.02
C GLU A 542 -22.16 -21.07 -10.04
N ARG A 543 -21.18 -20.19 -10.23
CA ARG A 543 -19.95 -20.08 -9.43
C ARG A 543 -19.82 -18.68 -8.81
N ALA A 544 -20.96 -18.03 -8.52
CA ALA A 544 -21.00 -16.70 -7.92
C ALA A 544 -20.77 -16.68 -6.40
N GLU A 545 -20.89 -17.84 -5.77
CA GLU A 545 -20.75 -18.04 -4.33
C GLU A 545 -19.29 -18.31 -3.94
N ASP A 546 -19.03 -18.34 -2.64
CA ASP A 546 -17.73 -18.66 -2.08
C ASP A 546 -17.35 -20.12 -2.37
N PHE A 547 -16.17 -20.33 -2.95
CA PHE A 547 -15.70 -21.67 -3.30
C PHE A 547 -14.21 -21.85 -3.07
N VAL A 548 -13.82 -23.12 -2.94
CA VAL A 548 -12.42 -23.54 -3.01
C VAL A 548 -12.22 -24.29 -4.33
N TYR A 549 -11.19 -23.94 -5.06
CA TYR A 549 -10.74 -24.63 -6.26
C TYR A 549 -9.55 -25.53 -5.90
N LEU A 550 -9.64 -26.82 -6.21
CA LEU A 550 -8.56 -27.79 -6.15
C LEU A 550 -7.97 -27.95 -7.55
N TYR A 551 -6.76 -27.45 -7.71
CA TYR A 551 -5.98 -27.58 -8.94
C TYR A 551 -5.09 -28.81 -8.84
N LEU A 552 -5.35 -29.79 -9.71
CA LEU A 552 -4.63 -31.05 -9.78
C LEU A 552 -3.88 -31.12 -11.10
N GLY A 553 -2.56 -30.93 -11.06
CA GLY A 553 -1.68 -31.00 -12.23
C GLY A 553 -0.35 -31.70 -11.91
N ALA A 554 0.78 -31.08 -12.27
CA ALA A 554 2.10 -31.60 -11.87
C ALA A 554 2.25 -31.66 -10.34
N GLY A 555 1.63 -30.70 -9.64
CA GLY A 555 1.38 -30.74 -8.21
C GLY A 555 -0.10 -30.53 -7.90
N ALA A 556 -0.44 -30.62 -6.62
CA ALA A 556 -1.78 -30.40 -6.11
C ALA A 556 -1.78 -29.13 -5.26
N GLY A 557 -2.57 -28.16 -5.68
CA GLY A 557 -2.71 -26.86 -5.03
C GLY A 557 -4.18 -26.47 -4.88
N SER A 558 -4.42 -25.37 -4.17
CA SER A 558 -5.76 -24.81 -4.06
C SER A 558 -5.76 -23.29 -4.16
N GLY A 559 -6.87 -22.76 -4.67
CA GLY A 559 -7.19 -21.33 -4.65
C GLY A 559 -8.57 -21.15 -4.02
N ALA A 560 -8.74 -20.15 -3.16
CA ALA A 560 -10.03 -19.88 -2.54
C ALA A 560 -10.60 -18.55 -3.04
N PHE A 561 -11.86 -18.54 -3.42
CA PHE A 561 -12.62 -17.34 -3.77
C PHE A 561 -13.66 -17.12 -2.68
N LEU A 562 -13.47 -16.08 -1.86
CA LEU A 562 -14.20 -15.87 -0.62
C LEU A 562 -14.66 -14.40 -0.55
N ASN A 563 -15.91 -14.19 -0.16
CA ASN A 563 -16.56 -12.88 -0.09
C ASN A 563 -16.41 -12.07 -1.39
N GLY A 564 -16.56 -12.74 -2.54
CA GLY A 564 -16.50 -12.07 -3.85
C GLY A 564 -15.09 -11.68 -4.32
N ASP A 565 -14.01 -12.09 -3.65
CA ASP A 565 -12.63 -11.88 -4.11
C ASP A 565 -11.75 -13.11 -3.82
N VAL A 566 -10.65 -13.22 -4.54
CA VAL A 566 -9.72 -14.34 -4.36
C VAL A 566 -8.82 -14.13 -3.12
N HIS A 567 -8.74 -15.16 -2.29
CA HIS A 567 -7.91 -15.21 -1.11
C HIS A 567 -6.48 -15.68 -1.44
N ARG A 568 -5.55 -14.72 -1.49
CA ARG A 568 -4.13 -14.96 -1.85
C ARG A 568 -3.21 -15.22 -0.65
N GLY A 569 -3.69 -15.00 0.57
CA GLY A 569 -2.84 -14.98 1.77
C GLY A 569 -1.87 -13.79 1.83
N ALA A 570 -0.99 -13.78 2.84
CA ALA A 570 -0.06 -12.69 3.08
C ALA A 570 1.08 -12.60 2.04
N THR A 571 1.54 -13.75 1.55
CA THR A 571 2.67 -13.90 0.64
C THR A 571 2.26 -14.14 -0.82
N GLY A 572 0.99 -14.48 -1.08
CA GLY A 572 0.52 -14.91 -2.39
C GLY A 572 0.45 -16.42 -2.59
N ASN A 573 0.83 -17.21 -1.58
CA ASN A 573 0.93 -18.67 -1.62
C ASN A 573 -0.14 -19.38 -0.76
N ALA A 574 -1.29 -18.75 -0.52
CA ALA A 574 -2.38 -19.46 0.17
C ALA A 574 -2.78 -20.72 -0.60
N GLY A 575 -3.15 -21.77 0.13
CA GLY A 575 -3.68 -22.99 -0.46
C GLY A 575 -2.64 -24.04 -0.88
N GLU A 576 -1.52 -24.17 -0.18
CA GLU A 576 -0.57 -25.29 -0.34
C GLU A 576 -1.19 -26.62 0.12
N LEU A 577 -2.02 -27.21 -0.74
CA LEU A 577 -2.71 -28.47 -0.46
C LEU A 577 -1.73 -29.61 -0.16
N GLY A 578 -0.56 -29.63 -0.83
CA GLY A 578 0.48 -30.63 -0.60
C GLY A 578 0.92 -30.75 0.86
N GLU A 579 1.00 -29.63 1.58
CA GLU A 579 1.39 -29.58 2.99
C GLU A 579 0.28 -30.06 3.95
N LEU A 580 -0.98 -29.97 3.51
CA LEU A 580 -2.14 -30.49 4.26
C LEU A 580 -2.34 -32.00 4.06
N CYS A 581 -1.94 -32.51 2.90
CA CYS A 581 -2.10 -33.90 2.52
C CYS A 581 -1.04 -34.78 3.20
N ALA A 582 -1.40 -35.37 4.34
CA ALA A 582 -0.70 -36.47 5.02
C ALA A 582 0.84 -36.26 5.11
N PRO A 583 1.34 -35.47 6.07
CA PRO A 583 2.78 -35.40 6.31
C PRO A 583 3.31 -36.82 6.55
N ARG A 584 4.27 -37.27 5.73
CA ARG A 584 4.92 -38.56 5.98
C ARG A 584 5.64 -38.46 7.34
N PRO A 585 5.37 -39.35 8.30
CA PRO A 585 6.15 -39.41 9.53
C PRO A 585 7.62 -39.63 9.18
N ARG A 586 8.51 -38.93 9.88
CA ARG A 586 9.97 -39.04 9.77
C ARG A 586 10.39 -40.51 9.73
N ALA A 587 11.01 -40.96 8.64
CA ALA A 587 11.80 -42.19 8.66
C ALA A 587 13.15 -41.90 9.33
N ALA A 588 13.68 -42.83 10.13
CA ALA A 588 15.00 -42.65 10.73
C ALA A 588 16.07 -42.71 9.64
N GLY A 589 16.76 -41.58 9.38
CA GLY A 589 17.85 -41.48 8.40
C GLY A 589 17.59 -40.61 7.17
N ASP A 590 16.39 -40.02 7.01
CA ASP A 590 16.13 -39.00 5.99
C ASP A 590 16.68 -37.62 6.42
N ASP A 591 17.11 -36.81 5.45
CA ASP A 591 17.45 -35.39 5.65
C ASP A 591 16.30 -34.67 6.37
N ASP A 592 16.64 -33.76 7.28
CA ASP A 592 15.83 -33.25 8.41
C ASP A 592 14.55 -32.44 8.05
N VAL A 593 13.96 -32.62 6.86
CA VAL A 593 12.88 -31.79 6.30
C VAL A 593 11.59 -32.60 6.03
N PRO A 594 10.41 -32.21 6.57
CA PRO A 594 9.12 -32.80 6.24
C PRO A 594 8.83 -32.74 4.72
N ARG A 595 8.25 -33.81 4.17
CA ARG A 595 7.90 -33.90 2.74
C ARG A 595 6.41 -34.12 2.54
N SER A 596 5.87 -33.51 1.47
CA SER A 596 4.52 -33.78 0.99
C SER A 596 4.39 -35.23 0.53
N ALA A 597 3.19 -35.80 0.62
CA ALA A 597 2.91 -37.11 0.04
C ALA A 597 3.13 -37.09 -1.49
N GLU A 598 3.72 -38.16 -2.05
CA GLU A 598 3.96 -38.28 -3.49
C GLU A 598 2.67 -38.15 -4.30
N GLU A 599 1.54 -38.60 -3.76
CA GLU A 599 0.22 -38.49 -4.39
C GLU A 599 -0.27 -37.05 -4.59
N CYS A 600 0.39 -36.06 -3.96
CA CYS A 600 0.20 -34.65 -4.27
C CYS A 600 0.78 -34.25 -5.63
N ALA A 601 1.51 -35.14 -6.31
CA ALA A 601 1.85 -35.06 -7.72
C ALA A 601 1.05 -36.13 -8.49
N PRO A 602 -0.26 -35.91 -8.71
CA PRO A 602 -1.19 -36.98 -9.09
C PRO A 602 -0.81 -37.66 -10.41
N ILE A 603 -0.32 -36.89 -11.39
CA ILE A 603 0.02 -37.45 -12.70
C ILE A 603 1.28 -38.31 -12.62
N SER A 604 2.39 -37.78 -12.11
CA SER A 604 3.66 -38.50 -12.03
C SER A 604 3.57 -39.73 -11.14
N THR A 605 2.89 -39.63 -9.99
CA THR A 605 2.72 -40.73 -9.04
C THR A 605 1.84 -41.85 -9.60
N THR A 606 0.75 -41.50 -10.31
CA THR A 606 -0.07 -42.50 -11.01
C THR A 606 0.74 -43.23 -12.06
N LEU A 607 1.48 -42.50 -12.91
CA LEU A 607 2.33 -43.09 -13.94
C LEU A 607 3.41 -44.02 -13.36
N ALA A 608 4.07 -43.60 -12.29
CA ALA A 608 5.10 -44.40 -11.61
C ALA A 608 4.52 -45.71 -11.05
N ARG A 609 3.36 -45.65 -10.38
CA ARG A 609 2.71 -46.82 -9.77
C ARG A 609 2.14 -47.79 -10.80
N VAL A 610 1.54 -47.29 -11.88
CA VAL A 610 1.05 -48.14 -12.98
C VAL A 610 2.20 -48.86 -13.68
N ARG A 611 3.35 -48.18 -13.90
CA ARG A 611 4.56 -48.83 -14.43
C ARG A 611 5.13 -49.87 -13.48
N ALA A 612 5.17 -49.58 -12.18
CA ALA A 612 5.62 -50.53 -11.16
C ALA A 612 4.70 -51.78 -11.08
N ALA A 613 3.43 -51.65 -11.43
CA ALA A 613 2.50 -52.76 -11.57
C ALA A 613 2.71 -53.59 -12.87
N GLY A 614 3.73 -53.28 -13.68
CA GLY A 614 4.08 -54.03 -14.89
C GLY A 614 3.26 -53.70 -16.14
N LEU A 615 2.44 -52.64 -16.10
CA LEU A 615 1.60 -52.25 -17.23
C LEU A 615 2.40 -51.45 -18.28
N PRO A 616 2.17 -51.68 -19.59
CA PRO A 616 2.97 -51.10 -20.68
C PRO A 616 2.54 -49.64 -20.99
N VAL A 617 2.76 -48.74 -20.03
CA VAL A 617 2.43 -47.32 -20.19
C VAL A 617 3.30 -46.69 -21.29
N PRO A 618 2.71 -45.99 -22.29
CA PRO A 618 3.49 -45.29 -23.30
C PRO A 618 4.38 -44.19 -22.70
N ARG A 619 5.31 -43.67 -23.51
CA ARG A 619 6.18 -42.54 -23.16
C ARG A 619 5.58 -41.24 -23.69
N GLY A 620 6.02 -40.12 -23.14
CA GLY A 620 5.60 -38.79 -23.59
C GLY A 620 4.20 -38.39 -23.13
N GLU A 621 3.59 -37.47 -23.86
CA GLU A 621 2.31 -36.81 -23.53
C GLU A 621 1.11 -37.77 -23.49
N ASP A 622 1.17 -38.89 -24.22
CA ASP A 622 0.11 -39.90 -24.25
C ASP A 622 0.07 -40.80 -23.01
N ALA A 623 1.09 -40.74 -22.14
CA ALA A 623 1.23 -41.65 -21.01
C ALA A 623 0.05 -41.55 -20.03
N TYR A 624 -0.33 -40.34 -19.62
CA TYR A 624 -1.42 -40.16 -18.65
C TYR A 624 -2.82 -40.32 -19.27
N PRO A 625 -3.10 -39.79 -20.48
CA PRO A 625 -4.33 -40.13 -21.20
C PRO A 625 -4.56 -41.63 -21.35
N TRP A 626 -3.49 -42.40 -21.64
CA TRP A 626 -3.57 -43.87 -21.72
C TRP A 626 -4.01 -44.49 -20.39
N VAL A 627 -3.45 -44.05 -19.27
CA VAL A 627 -3.85 -44.50 -17.93
C VAL A 627 -5.32 -44.17 -17.65
N CYS A 628 -5.75 -42.95 -18.02
CA CYS A 628 -7.14 -42.52 -17.83
C CYS A 628 -8.12 -43.39 -18.64
N ALA A 629 -7.76 -43.76 -19.86
CA ALA A 629 -8.57 -44.66 -20.69
C ALA A 629 -8.70 -46.06 -20.06
N ARG A 630 -7.60 -46.64 -19.56
CA ARG A 630 -7.62 -47.93 -18.85
C ARG A 630 -8.46 -47.90 -17.57
N ALA A 631 -8.39 -46.80 -16.80
CA ALA A 631 -9.22 -46.61 -15.62
C ALA A 631 -10.72 -46.60 -15.97
N ALA A 632 -11.09 -45.95 -17.08
CA ALA A 632 -12.45 -45.88 -17.59
C ALA A 632 -12.97 -47.24 -18.05
N GLU A 633 -12.16 -48.00 -18.79
CA GLU A 633 -12.47 -49.37 -19.23
C GLU A 633 -12.58 -50.36 -18.07
N GLY A 634 -11.92 -50.03 -16.97
CA GLY A 634 -12.09 -50.71 -15.70
C GLY A 634 -11.06 -51.72 -15.30
N ASP A 635 -9.84 -51.51 -15.79
CA ASP A 635 -8.67 -52.20 -15.29
C ASP A 635 -8.56 -52.03 -13.76
N PRO A 636 -8.64 -53.12 -12.98
CA PRO A 636 -8.68 -53.05 -11.52
C PRO A 636 -7.36 -52.53 -10.93
N ALA A 637 -6.21 -52.84 -11.55
CA ALA A 637 -4.92 -52.38 -11.08
C ALA A 637 -4.77 -50.86 -11.28
N VAL A 638 -5.20 -50.35 -12.44
CA VAL A 638 -5.17 -48.91 -12.71
C VAL A 638 -6.15 -48.16 -11.80
N ARG A 639 -7.37 -48.69 -11.61
CA ARG A 639 -8.36 -48.09 -10.71
C ARG A 639 -7.85 -47.97 -9.28
N GLU A 640 -7.24 -49.04 -8.73
CA GLU A 640 -6.71 -48.99 -7.37
C GLU A 640 -5.62 -47.90 -7.21
N VAL A 641 -4.76 -47.72 -8.22
CA VAL A 641 -3.76 -46.64 -8.20
C VAL A 641 -4.42 -45.26 -8.19
N VAL A 642 -5.39 -45.02 -9.09
CA VAL A 642 -6.12 -43.75 -9.17
C VAL A 642 -6.85 -43.48 -7.86
N ASP A 643 -7.48 -44.49 -7.27
CA ASP A 643 -8.20 -44.40 -6.00
C ASP A 643 -7.26 -44.11 -4.82
N GLY A 644 -6.06 -44.69 -4.83
CA GLY A 644 -5.02 -44.39 -3.85
C GLY A 644 -4.63 -42.92 -3.87
N VAL A 645 -4.40 -42.37 -5.07
CA VAL A 645 -4.08 -40.94 -5.25
C VAL A 645 -5.26 -40.06 -4.84
N ALA A 646 -6.47 -40.37 -5.30
CA ALA A 646 -7.68 -39.63 -4.97
C ALA A 646 -7.95 -39.58 -3.47
N ARG A 647 -7.74 -40.70 -2.73
CA ARG A 647 -7.91 -40.77 -1.28
C ARG A 647 -6.97 -39.82 -0.52
N VAL A 648 -5.74 -39.63 -0.99
CA VAL A 648 -4.79 -38.71 -0.35
C VAL A 648 -5.22 -37.27 -0.57
N LEU A 649 -5.56 -36.91 -1.81
CA LEU A 649 -6.05 -35.57 -2.15
C LEU A 649 -7.35 -35.24 -1.41
N ALA A 650 -8.25 -36.22 -1.26
CA ALA A 650 -9.51 -36.08 -0.55
C ALA A 650 -9.33 -35.73 0.94
N ARG A 651 -8.24 -36.17 1.58
CA ARG A 651 -7.92 -35.75 2.96
C ARG A 651 -7.56 -34.27 3.04
N GLY A 652 -6.72 -33.77 2.13
CA GLY A 652 -6.41 -32.35 2.08
C GLY A 652 -7.63 -31.51 1.71
N ALA A 653 -8.47 -32.00 0.80
CA ALA A 653 -9.75 -31.38 0.45
C ALA A 653 -10.67 -31.22 1.67
N ALA A 654 -10.81 -32.27 2.50
CA ALA A 654 -11.59 -32.19 3.74
C ALA A 654 -11.02 -31.16 4.72
N GLY A 655 -9.69 -31.05 4.83
CA GLY A 655 -9.01 -30.02 5.63
C GLY A 655 -9.33 -28.60 5.14
N LEU A 656 -9.24 -28.35 3.83
CA LEU A 656 -9.54 -27.03 3.25
C LEU A 656 -11.01 -26.64 3.43
N VAL A 657 -11.93 -27.57 3.18
CA VAL A 657 -13.37 -27.38 3.38
C VAL A 657 -13.69 -27.13 4.85
N GLY A 658 -13.01 -27.81 5.77
CA GLY A 658 -13.13 -27.56 7.21
C GLY A 658 -12.58 -26.18 7.63
N LEU A 659 -11.48 -25.73 7.02
CA LEU A 659 -10.83 -24.46 7.34
C LEU A 659 -11.59 -23.24 6.79
N PHE A 660 -12.05 -23.34 5.54
CA PHE A 660 -12.71 -22.22 4.84
C PHE A 660 -14.24 -22.20 5.02
N ASP A 661 -14.82 -23.31 5.47
CA ASP A 661 -16.26 -23.46 5.69
C ASP A 661 -17.13 -23.14 4.46
N THR A 662 -16.71 -23.61 3.27
CA THR A 662 -17.42 -23.38 1.99
C THR A 662 -18.38 -24.50 1.61
N GLU A 663 -19.45 -24.17 0.87
CA GLU A 663 -20.43 -25.14 0.34
C GLU A 663 -20.06 -25.66 -1.05
N LEU A 664 -19.12 -25.02 -1.74
CA LEU A 664 -18.68 -25.38 -3.09
C LEU A 664 -17.18 -25.69 -3.14
N LEU A 665 -16.86 -26.88 -3.65
CA LEU A 665 -15.51 -27.31 -3.98
C LEU A 665 -15.44 -27.61 -5.47
N ILE A 666 -14.49 -26.99 -6.17
CA ILE A 666 -14.30 -27.16 -7.61
C ILE A 666 -13.05 -27.98 -7.83
N VAL A 667 -13.09 -28.98 -8.70
CA VAL A 667 -11.93 -29.85 -8.97
C VAL A 667 -11.60 -29.78 -10.45
N GLY A 668 -10.36 -29.44 -10.79
CA GLY A 668 -9.90 -29.35 -12.17
C GLY A 668 -8.39 -29.33 -12.30
N GLY A 669 -7.90 -29.02 -13.50
CA GLY A 669 -6.49 -29.16 -13.87
C GLY A 669 -6.21 -30.43 -14.69
N PRO A 670 -4.98 -30.58 -15.20
CA PRO A 670 -4.64 -31.61 -16.19
C PRO A 670 -4.67 -33.05 -15.65
N ALA A 671 -4.72 -33.25 -14.33
CA ALA A 671 -4.91 -34.57 -13.74
C ALA A 671 -6.37 -35.06 -13.74
N VAL A 672 -7.34 -34.22 -14.14
CA VAL A 672 -8.78 -34.49 -14.00
C VAL A 672 -9.42 -34.78 -15.36
N LEU A 673 -8.80 -35.65 -16.15
CA LEU A 673 -9.26 -36.04 -17.48
C LEU A 673 -10.57 -36.87 -17.44
N PRO A 674 -11.37 -36.90 -18.53
CA PRO A 674 -12.68 -37.56 -18.54
C PRO A 674 -12.71 -38.99 -17.99
N GLY A 675 -11.66 -39.80 -18.23
CA GLY A 675 -11.59 -41.19 -17.80
C GLY A 675 -11.44 -41.41 -16.28
N VAL A 676 -10.97 -40.41 -15.54
CA VAL A 676 -10.76 -40.48 -14.08
C VAL A 676 -11.54 -39.42 -13.30
N ARG A 677 -12.09 -38.41 -14.00
CA ARG A 677 -12.80 -37.26 -13.41
C ARG A 677 -13.90 -37.67 -12.44
N ALA A 678 -14.80 -38.55 -12.85
CA ALA A 678 -15.90 -38.99 -11.99
C ALA A 678 -15.37 -39.62 -10.69
N ARG A 679 -14.29 -40.42 -10.79
CA ARG A 679 -13.69 -41.08 -9.64
C ARG A 679 -13.07 -40.10 -8.65
N TYR A 680 -12.31 -39.11 -9.14
CA TYR A 680 -11.79 -38.04 -8.28
C TYR A 680 -12.92 -37.30 -7.56
N LEU A 681 -13.97 -36.91 -8.30
CA LEU A 681 -15.12 -36.21 -7.72
C LEU A 681 -15.82 -37.06 -6.66
N ASP A 682 -16.10 -38.34 -6.92
CA ASP A 682 -16.79 -39.23 -5.99
C ASP A 682 -16.00 -39.43 -4.69
N VAL A 683 -14.70 -39.72 -4.80
CA VAL A 683 -13.83 -39.96 -3.63
C VAL A 683 -13.69 -38.69 -2.79
N ILE A 684 -13.54 -37.53 -3.44
CA ILE A 684 -13.46 -36.24 -2.74
C ILE A 684 -14.82 -35.90 -2.11
N THR A 685 -15.93 -36.10 -2.82
CA THR A 685 -17.31 -35.86 -2.32
C THR A 685 -17.59 -36.66 -1.06
N ALA A 686 -17.25 -37.95 -1.08
CA ALA A 686 -17.41 -38.81 0.09
C ALA A 686 -16.58 -38.28 1.27
N ALA A 687 -15.31 -37.95 1.06
CA ALA A 687 -14.43 -37.49 2.14
C ALA A 687 -14.90 -36.17 2.78
N VAL A 688 -15.25 -35.17 1.97
CA VAL A 688 -15.64 -33.83 2.48
C VAL A 688 -16.98 -33.85 3.22
N ASN A 689 -17.88 -34.77 2.86
CA ASN A 689 -19.21 -34.88 3.48
C ASN A 689 -19.30 -35.95 4.60
N THR A 690 -18.22 -36.68 4.88
CA THR A 690 -18.18 -37.66 5.99
C THR A 690 -17.51 -37.09 7.26
N PHE A 691 -16.91 -35.89 7.20
CA PHE A 691 -16.15 -35.32 8.31
C PHE A 691 -17.06 -34.83 9.46
N PRO A 692 -16.81 -35.22 10.72
CA PRO A 692 -17.85 -35.31 11.75
C PRO A 692 -18.45 -34.00 12.26
N LEU A 693 -17.75 -32.86 12.22
CA LEU A 693 -18.22 -31.65 12.94
C LEU A 693 -19.31 -30.83 12.23
N ALA A 694 -19.25 -30.66 10.91
CA ALA A 694 -20.14 -29.73 10.17
C ALA A 694 -21.07 -30.40 9.16
N HIS A 695 -20.89 -31.69 8.85
CA HIS A 695 -21.64 -32.38 7.80
C HIS A 695 -23.18 -32.45 8.03
N HIS A 696 -23.64 -32.28 9.27
CA HIS A 696 -25.08 -32.24 9.58
C HIS A 696 -25.76 -30.90 9.27
N VAL A 697 -24.98 -29.82 9.15
CA VAL A 697 -25.49 -28.45 8.90
C VAL A 697 -25.01 -27.87 7.57
N ARG A 698 -24.02 -28.51 6.93
CA ARG A 698 -23.44 -28.11 5.64
C ARG A 698 -23.25 -29.32 4.75
N THR A 699 -23.79 -29.25 3.53
CA THR A 699 -23.49 -30.21 2.46
C THR A 699 -22.57 -29.54 1.45
N VAL A 700 -21.44 -30.17 1.16
CA VAL A 700 -20.44 -29.64 0.23
C VAL A 700 -20.68 -30.23 -1.15
N ARG A 701 -21.04 -29.37 -2.09
CA ARG A 701 -21.15 -29.71 -3.51
C ARG A 701 -19.75 -29.73 -4.12
N VAL A 702 -19.32 -30.90 -4.58
CA VAL A 702 -18.08 -31.06 -5.36
C VAL A 702 -18.41 -31.06 -6.84
N ALA A 703 -17.88 -30.10 -7.59
CA ALA A 703 -18.18 -29.92 -9.01
C ALA A 703 -16.91 -29.95 -9.87
N PRO A 704 -16.96 -30.46 -11.10
CA PRO A 704 -15.85 -30.35 -12.03
C PRO A 704 -15.63 -28.88 -12.44
N SER A 705 -14.40 -28.50 -12.76
CA SER A 705 -14.10 -27.21 -13.39
C SER A 705 -14.69 -27.12 -14.79
N HIS A 706 -15.18 -25.94 -15.17
CA HIS A 706 -15.61 -25.64 -16.55
C HIS A 706 -14.42 -25.38 -17.50
N LEU A 707 -13.23 -25.09 -16.94
CA LEU A 707 -12.02 -24.79 -17.70
C LEU A 707 -11.15 -26.02 -17.99
N GLY A 708 -11.34 -27.10 -17.25
CA GLY A 708 -10.64 -28.37 -17.44
C GLY A 708 -9.12 -28.21 -17.34
N GLU A 709 -8.41 -28.64 -18.38
CA GLU A 709 -6.94 -28.64 -18.45
C GLU A 709 -6.34 -27.22 -18.58
N GLU A 710 -7.08 -26.28 -19.16
CA GLU A 710 -6.60 -24.92 -19.47
C GLU A 710 -6.84 -23.94 -18.31
N ALA A 711 -7.33 -24.42 -17.16
CA ALA A 711 -7.79 -23.60 -16.05
C ALA A 711 -6.78 -22.54 -15.59
N ALA A 712 -5.51 -22.93 -15.44
CA ALA A 712 -4.46 -22.00 -15.03
C ALA A 712 -4.17 -20.92 -16.10
N ALA A 713 -4.16 -21.29 -17.39
CA ALA A 713 -3.90 -20.35 -18.49
C ALA A 713 -5.07 -19.37 -18.68
N VAL A 714 -6.31 -19.87 -18.72
CA VAL A 714 -7.52 -19.02 -18.77
C VAL A 714 -7.61 -18.14 -17.53
N GLY A 715 -7.27 -18.70 -16.38
CA GLY A 715 -7.15 -18.00 -15.12
C GLY A 715 -6.15 -16.85 -15.14
N ALA A 716 -4.98 -17.08 -15.73
CA ALA A 716 -3.96 -16.05 -15.88
C ALA A 716 -4.46 -14.89 -16.75
N ALA A 717 -5.13 -15.20 -17.87
CA ALA A 717 -5.74 -14.18 -18.71
C ALA A 717 -6.86 -13.42 -17.97
N SER A 718 -7.74 -14.16 -17.29
CA SER A 718 -8.84 -13.61 -16.49
C SER A 718 -8.34 -12.76 -15.32
N SER A 719 -7.12 -12.98 -14.84
CA SER A 719 -6.51 -12.15 -13.80
C SER A 719 -6.23 -10.72 -14.25
N VAL A 720 -6.03 -10.50 -15.56
CA VAL A 720 -5.98 -9.16 -16.16
C VAL A 720 -7.33 -8.45 -16.01
N PHE A 721 -8.41 -9.18 -16.29
CA PHE A 721 -9.77 -8.66 -16.14
C PHE A 721 -10.13 -8.46 -14.66
N HIS A 722 -9.81 -9.41 -13.78
CA HIS A 722 -10.05 -9.30 -12.34
C HIS A 722 -9.35 -8.08 -11.74
N ALA A 723 -8.09 -7.83 -12.12
CA ALA A 723 -7.37 -6.63 -11.69
C ALA A 723 -8.03 -5.32 -12.18
N THR A 724 -8.74 -5.37 -13.31
CA THR A 724 -9.34 -4.20 -13.97
C THR A 724 -10.77 -3.94 -13.50
N PHE A 725 -11.63 -4.96 -13.50
CA PHE A 725 -13.09 -4.85 -13.36
C PHE A 725 -13.62 -5.20 -11.97
N THR A 726 -12.87 -5.92 -11.13
CA THR A 726 -13.41 -6.35 -9.82
C THR A 726 -13.52 -5.16 -8.84
N PRO A 727 -14.72 -4.91 -8.26
CA PRO A 727 -14.95 -3.83 -7.31
C PRO A 727 -14.30 -4.15 -5.96
N SER A 728 -13.10 -3.63 -5.71
CA SER A 728 -12.43 -3.83 -4.42
C SER A 728 -12.63 -2.65 -3.48
N LEU A 729 -13.18 -2.88 -2.28
CA LEU A 729 -13.17 -1.89 -1.19
C LEU A 729 -11.73 -1.60 -0.70
N LYS A 730 -10.82 -2.57 -0.86
CA LYS A 730 -9.38 -2.35 -0.72
C LYS A 730 -8.82 -1.49 -1.85
N ALA A 731 -9.49 -1.37 -3.01
CA ALA A 731 -9.18 -0.35 -4.02
C ALA A 731 -9.77 1.02 -3.68
N GLY A 732 -10.83 1.11 -2.86
CA GLY A 732 -11.26 2.35 -2.20
C GLY A 732 -10.34 2.81 -1.06
N ARG A 733 -9.59 1.87 -0.46
CA ARG A 733 -8.43 2.13 0.40
C ARG A 733 -7.14 2.32 -0.41
N ARG A 734 -6.86 1.63 -1.51
CA ARG A 734 -5.74 1.91 -2.45
C ARG A 734 -6.02 3.07 -3.41
N ALA A 735 -7.20 3.66 -3.35
CA ALA A 735 -7.51 5.01 -3.81
C ALA A 735 -7.50 6.01 -2.64
N ARG A 736 -6.99 5.59 -1.47
CA ARG A 736 -6.76 6.40 -0.24
C ARG A 736 -5.47 6.08 0.58
N ASN A 737 -4.61 5.11 0.24
CA ASN A 737 -3.53 4.56 1.11
C ASN A 737 -2.12 4.44 0.57
#